data_AF-A0A7C5BPW3-F1
#
_entry.id   AF-A0A7C5BPW3-F1
#
_cell.length_a   1.000
_cell.length_b   1.000
_cell.length_c   1.000
_cell.angle_alpha   90.00
_cell.angle_beta   90.00
_cell.angle_gamma   90.00
#
_symmetry.space_group_name_H-M   'P 1'
#
loop_
_entity.id
_entity.type
_entity.pdbx_description
1 polymer ?
#
loop_
_entity_poly.entity_id
_entity_poly.type
_entity_poly.pdbx_seq_one_letter_code
_entity_poly.pdbx_strand_id
1 'polypeptide(L)'
;MNSRGEAGRLRRSGIDVIGEVPWGTHFCQFYQTHQDLLELLIPYFRAGLESNELCMWVTSEPLGVEDATKALRKAVPDLDRMIRRGQIEIIPHTEWYLLGGTFDKDRILNGWVRKLNEALARGYAGLRLSGDTLWLEREDWQSFTDYEEVINSVLGNYRMLALCTCSTNKCGAGEVADVIANHEFALMKRGGEWVMMESSTVRQAKQALQIANEELAAGAEELERMNEELRVVEDELRAQIEEQSRTEMALRESEERYRGLFDSMSEGFALHKIICNKHGVPVNYLFVEVNEAFERLTGLRREDVIGKTVLEALPGTEPSWIDTYGRVALTGEPARFESHSTPLGKWYDVYAFSPRRGQFAVLFSDVTGRKRRERELDRLNRTLAAHNRSSHAMMRATTEQEYLDEVCRIVIEDCGHAMVWIGYAENDASRSVRPVAYSGFEEGYLETLGITWADNERGRGPTGTAIRTGKPSMCRNMLTDPRFEPWREQAIKRGYASSIVLPLVSEKEAFGAITIYSRDPDPFTDDEVALLSDLADDLAYGITTIRTREERDRAEAALRESERLYRAIGETINYGVWVCAPDGRNTYASESFLKLVGITQEQCSDFGWGEVLHPDDAESTIAAWKECARTGGTWDIEHRFRGVDGQWHPVLARGVPVRDEQGAITCWAGINLDISRLKQAEVSLADARAEAEQRAAELESFFASMEDGVMLLDSQGRIVLSNKTAAAVLGVDPSSSLTDRVKKAGGRRLDGTPMPVEETAADRALRGEVVSDARCVVPSEEQANRVLSFNSSPVRAADGNVVGAVVVFRDITEQVEFERQKDELFEREHRIAQMLQQALIPPQVPAEVGGFRIGVRYQPALREAEVGGDFYDVFELGNDRLAVLIGDVAGKGLAAAMRVAAARHAIRSYAFIDPRPAHVLTLANEALCKDNTDPHSMLTAFFAVIDTATGKMAYTSAGHEPPLLCHASGVIDELWFAGMPLGVEASSTYSEAAATLVPGDTLVIVTDGITEARATGPVLFEKKGMIEFLSTDAADSPSSTASGLLDAATKHAGGHLQDDAAVVVVRLECGTPTT
;
A
#
# COMPACT_ATOMS: atom_id res chain seq x y z
N MET A 1 -43.55 15.60 12.31
CA MET A 1 -44.36 16.55 11.53
C MET A 1 -43.53 17.01 10.34
N ASN A 2 -44.08 16.88 9.13
CA ASN A 2 -43.47 17.35 7.87
C ASN A 2 -43.20 18.87 7.94
N SER A 3 -41.93 19.29 7.84
CA SER A 3 -41.57 20.71 7.64
C SER A 3 -40.61 20.96 6.46
N ARG A 4 -40.02 19.93 5.84
CA ARG A 4 -39.06 20.09 4.73
C ARG A 4 -39.67 20.55 3.39
N GLY A 5 -41.00 20.57 3.25
CA GLY A 5 -41.70 20.93 1.99
C GLY A 5 -42.10 22.39 1.82
N GLU A 6 -42.03 23.24 2.87
CA GLU A 6 -42.51 24.64 2.80
C GLU A 6 -41.41 25.71 2.98
N ALA A 7 -40.14 25.30 3.20
CA ALA A 7 -39.03 26.23 3.39
C ALA A 7 -38.68 27.07 2.14
N GLY A 8 -39.07 26.62 0.93
CA GLY A 8 -38.79 27.31 -0.34
C GLY A 8 -39.83 28.35 -0.79
N ARG A 9 -40.77 28.78 0.06
CA ARG A 9 -41.84 29.70 -0.33
C ARG A 9 -41.43 31.17 -0.08
N LEU A 10 -41.25 31.93 -1.16
CA LEU A 10 -40.88 33.35 -1.13
C LEU A 10 -41.93 34.22 -0.41
N ARG A 11 -41.44 35.25 0.30
CA ARG A 11 -42.21 36.21 1.10
C ARG A 11 -41.87 37.62 0.67
N ARG A 12 -42.85 38.52 0.60
CA ARG A 12 -42.55 39.93 0.33
C ARG A 12 -41.73 40.50 1.48
N SER A 13 -40.55 41.04 1.16
CA SER A 13 -39.77 41.81 2.12
C SER A 13 -40.51 43.10 2.50
N GLY A 14 -41.27 43.68 1.57
CA GLY A 14 -41.88 45.00 1.71
C GLY A 14 -40.96 46.14 1.28
N ILE A 15 -39.70 45.84 0.97
CA ILE A 15 -38.69 46.81 0.55
C ILE A 15 -38.46 46.63 -0.96
N ASP A 16 -38.70 47.69 -1.73
CA ASP A 16 -38.72 47.62 -3.20
C ASP A 16 -37.39 47.14 -3.79
N VAL A 17 -36.25 47.54 -3.20
CA VAL A 17 -34.91 47.12 -3.67
C VAL A 17 -34.59 45.65 -3.37
N ILE A 18 -35.29 45.02 -2.42
CA ILE A 18 -35.09 43.61 -2.06
C ILE A 18 -36.10 42.70 -2.78
N GLY A 19 -37.38 43.09 -2.86
CA GLY A 19 -38.42 42.26 -3.48
C GLY A 19 -38.90 41.11 -2.57
N GLU A 20 -38.93 39.88 -3.07
CA GLU A 20 -39.34 38.70 -2.30
C GLU A 20 -38.12 37.90 -1.80
N VAL A 21 -38.18 37.44 -0.55
CA VAL A 21 -37.11 36.72 0.15
C VAL A 21 -37.63 35.41 0.75
N PRO A 22 -36.82 34.35 0.81
CA PRO A 22 -37.19 33.10 1.48
C PRO A 22 -37.28 33.27 3.00
N TRP A 23 -37.90 32.31 3.67
CA TRP A 23 -37.78 32.22 5.13
C TRP A 23 -36.34 31.94 5.54
N GLY A 24 -35.90 32.54 6.63
CA GLY A 24 -34.54 32.44 7.15
C GLY A 24 -33.62 33.60 6.75
N THR A 25 -34.06 34.47 5.82
CA THR A 25 -33.26 35.62 5.37
C THR A 25 -32.96 36.60 6.52
N HIS A 26 -31.67 36.90 6.64
CA HIS A 26 -31.10 37.85 7.58
C HIS A 26 -30.31 38.94 6.85
N PHE A 27 -30.73 40.19 6.99
CA PHE A 27 -30.12 41.30 6.27
C PHE A 27 -30.04 42.56 7.12
N CYS A 28 -29.12 43.45 6.75
CA CYS A 28 -28.84 44.67 7.50
C CYS A 28 -29.27 45.93 6.75
N GLN A 29 -29.68 46.97 7.48
CA GLN A 29 -29.87 48.32 6.99
C GLN A 29 -28.91 49.26 7.72
N PHE A 30 -28.06 49.94 6.94
CA PHE A 30 -27.28 51.08 7.39
C PHE A 30 -28.08 52.39 7.26
N TYR A 31 -28.13 53.17 8.33
CA TYR A 31 -28.86 54.43 8.37
C TYR A 31 -28.04 55.60 8.94
N GLN A 32 -28.40 56.82 8.54
CA GLN A 32 -27.81 58.08 9.06
C GLN A 32 -28.84 58.92 9.82
N THR A 33 -30.10 58.89 9.39
CA THR A 33 -31.19 59.69 9.96
C THR A 33 -32.38 58.82 10.36
N HIS A 34 -33.28 59.38 11.19
CA HIS A 34 -34.51 58.69 11.58
C HIS A 34 -35.43 58.42 10.38
N GLN A 35 -35.40 59.32 9.40
CA GLN A 35 -36.19 59.19 8.19
C GLN A 35 -35.73 57.96 7.39
N ASP A 36 -34.42 57.70 7.36
CA ASP A 36 -33.86 56.52 6.69
C ASP A 36 -34.35 55.21 7.35
N LEU A 37 -34.38 55.14 8.69
CA LEU A 37 -34.95 54.00 9.42
C LEU A 37 -36.42 53.74 9.01
N LEU A 38 -37.24 54.78 9.01
CA LEU A 38 -38.68 54.64 8.73
C LEU A 38 -38.97 54.29 7.27
N GLU A 39 -38.16 54.75 6.31
CA GLU A 39 -38.32 54.47 4.89
C GLU A 39 -38.31 52.96 4.57
N LEU A 40 -37.55 52.16 5.31
CA LEU A 40 -37.47 50.71 5.09
C LEU A 40 -38.26 49.89 6.13
N LEU A 41 -38.25 50.30 7.40
CA LEU A 41 -38.93 49.53 8.46
C LEU A 41 -40.46 49.57 8.35
N ILE A 42 -41.05 50.69 7.91
CA ILE A 42 -42.50 50.81 7.78
C ILE A 42 -43.06 49.88 6.69
N PRO A 43 -42.53 49.88 5.45
CA PRO A 43 -42.93 48.91 4.44
C PRO A 43 -42.64 47.46 4.85
N TYR A 44 -41.49 47.20 5.50
CA TYR A 44 -41.10 45.87 5.97
C TYR A 44 -42.11 45.26 6.95
N PHE A 45 -42.50 46.00 7.99
CA PHE A 45 -43.48 45.50 8.97
C PHE A 45 -44.91 45.43 8.41
N ARG A 46 -45.29 46.35 7.51
CA ARG A 46 -46.57 46.29 6.82
C ARG A 46 -46.73 45.00 6.01
N ALA A 47 -45.71 44.63 5.25
CA ALA A 47 -45.72 43.40 4.45
C ALA A 47 -45.90 42.14 5.32
N GLY A 48 -45.22 42.08 6.47
CA GLY A 48 -45.39 40.98 7.42
C GLY A 48 -46.81 40.89 8.00
N LEU A 49 -47.36 42.03 8.42
CA LEU A 49 -48.72 42.10 8.98
C LEU A 49 -49.80 41.67 7.97
N GLU A 50 -49.69 42.13 6.73
CA GLU A 50 -50.58 41.76 5.61
C GLU A 50 -50.46 40.26 5.26
N SER A 51 -49.28 39.68 5.46
CA SER A 51 -48.98 38.28 5.15
C SER A 51 -49.23 37.31 6.32
N ASN A 52 -49.96 37.75 7.35
CA ASN A 52 -50.30 37.00 8.57
C ASN A 52 -49.07 36.52 9.38
N GLU A 53 -48.04 37.36 9.48
CA GLU A 53 -46.85 37.10 10.30
C GLU A 53 -46.98 37.78 11.67
N LEU A 54 -46.29 37.26 12.68
CA LEU A 54 -46.09 37.97 13.94
C LEU A 54 -44.89 38.90 13.77
N CYS A 55 -45.10 40.19 13.98
CA CYS A 55 -44.07 41.22 13.82
C CYS A 55 -43.50 41.63 15.18
N MET A 56 -42.21 41.86 15.25
CA MET A 56 -41.54 42.31 16.45
C MET A 56 -40.54 43.42 16.13
N TRP A 57 -40.74 44.60 16.70
CA TRP A 57 -39.88 45.75 16.49
C TRP A 57 -39.22 46.17 17.80
N VAL A 58 -37.92 45.93 17.90
CA VAL A 58 -37.10 46.37 19.01
C VAL A 58 -36.48 47.74 18.67
N THR A 59 -36.93 48.78 19.36
CA THR A 59 -36.56 50.17 19.06
C THR A 59 -35.44 50.69 19.97
N SER A 60 -34.50 51.46 19.43
CA SER A 60 -33.57 52.27 20.24
C SER A 60 -33.68 53.74 19.90
N GLU A 61 -33.17 54.62 20.77
CA GLU A 61 -32.99 56.01 20.39
C GLU A 61 -32.20 56.06 19.06
N PRO A 62 -32.54 57.00 18.18
CA PRO A 62 -33.41 58.13 18.44
C PRO A 62 -34.88 57.90 18.00
N LEU A 63 -35.27 56.66 17.64
CA LEU A 63 -36.65 56.29 17.31
C LEU A 63 -37.29 55.47 18.44
N GLY A 64 -38.05 56.12 19.33
CA GLY A 64 -38.73 55.43 20.44
C GLY A 64 -40.02 54.69 20.05
N VAL A 65 -40.56 53.90 20.98
CA VAL A 65 -41.80 53.10 20.80
C VAL A 65 -42.99 53.96 20.34
N GLU A 66 -43.19 55.15 20.91
CA GLU A 66 -44.31 56.03 20.56
C GLU A 66 -44.21 56.54 19.12
N ASP A 67 -43.01 56.95 18.69
CA ASP A 67 -42.76 57.46 17.34
C ASP A 67 -42.85 56.35 16.28
N ALA A 68 -42.28 55.17 16.57
CA ALA A 68 -42.41 53.99 15.73
C ALA A 68 -43.88 53.56 15.57
N THR A 69 -44.64 53.54 16.67
CA THR A 69 -46.08 53.22 16.66
C THR A 69 -46.88 54.24 15.83
N LYS A 70 -46.59 55.54 16.00
CA LYS A 70 -47.26 56.62 15.25
C LYS A 70 -46.94 56.55 13.75
N ALA A 71 -45.70 56.24 13.39
CA ALA A 71 -45.29 56.08 12.00
C ALA A 71 -45.99 54.88 11.35
N LEU A 72 -46.02 53.72 12.02
CA LEU A 72 -46.67 52.52 11.49
C LEU A 72 -48.19 52.69 11.40
N ARG A 73 -48.82 53.40 12.35
CA ARG A 73 -50.27 53.66 12.35
C ARG A 73 -50.72 54.45 11.11
N LYS A 74 -49.86 55.30 10.55
CA LYS A 74 -50.16 56.03 9.30
C LYS A 74 -50.18 55.12 8.07
N ALA A 75 -49.39 54.04 8.08
CA ALA A 75 -49.20 53.16 6.94
C ALA A 75 -50.05 51.88 6.97
N VAL A 76 -50.48 51.44 8.16
CA VAL A 76 -51.22 50.18 8.36
C VAL A 76 -52.63 50.49 8.93
N PRO A 77 -53.69 50.36 8.11
CA PRO A 77 -55.07 50.42 8.59
C PRO A 77 -55.32 49.32 9.63
N ASP A 78 -56.07 49.62 10.69
CA ASP A 78 -56.38 48.69 11.81
C ASP A 78 -55.19 48.24 12.69
N LEU A 79 -54.04 48.94 12.66
CA LEU A 79 -52.88 48.62 13.51
C LEU A 79 -53.24 48.44 15.00
N ASP A 80 -54.11 49.28 15.56
CA ASP A 80 -54.49 49.20 16.98
C ASP A 80 -55.24 47.89 17.31
N ARG A 81 -55.95 47.30 16.34
CA ARG A 81 -56.56 45.97 16.49
C ARG A 81 -55.49 44.89 16.44
N MET A 82 -54.49 45.04 15.58
CA MET A 82 -53.36 44.10 15.44
C MET A 82 -52.47 44.08 16.70
N ILE A 83 -52.22 45.24 17.31
CA ILE A 83 -51.53 45.36 18.59
C ILE A 83 -52.35 44.67 19.70
N ARG A 84 -53.66 44.94 19.81
CA ARG A 84 -54.51 44.31 20.85
C ARG A 84 -54.60 42.79 20.74
N ARG A 85 -54.58 42.23 19.52
CA ARG A 85 -54.54 40.77 19.32
C ARG A 85 -53.12 40.19 19.42
N GLY A 86 -52.10 41.02 19.68
CA GLY A 86 -50.70 40.63 19.81
C GLY A 86 -50.11 40.04 18.53
N GLN A 87 -50.42 40.63 17.37
CA GLN A 87 -49.76 40.30 16.09
C GLN A 87 -48.49 41.14 15.89
N ILE A 88 -48.40 42.32 16.51
CA ILE A 88 -47.16 43.11 16.53
C ILE A 88 -46.82 43.56 17.95
N GLU A 89 -45.55 43.42 18.30
CA GLU A 89 -44.94 43.91 19.53
C GLU A 89 -43.91 44.99 19.16
N ILE A 90 -44.06 46.21 19.70
CA ILE A 90 -43.08 47.30 19.55
C ILE A 90 -42.56 47.59 20.95
N ILE A 91 -41.28 47.31 21.19
CA ILE A 91 -40.67 47.33 22.52
C ILE A 91 -39.33 48.07 22.51
N PRO A 92 -38.91 48.71 23.61
CA PRO A 92 -37.60 49.33 23.69
C PRO A 92 -36.49 48.29 23.80
N HIS A 93 -35.29 48.62 23.30
CA HIS A 93 -34.10 47.76 23.38
C HIS A 93 -33.75 47.33 24.82
N THR A 94 -34.09 48.15 25.83
CA THR A 94 -33.91 47.84 27.26
C THR A 94 -34.78 46.68 27.75
N GLU A 95 -35.90 46.40 27.10
CA GLU A 95 -36.81 45.30 27.44
C GLU A 95 -36.52 44.01 26.66
N TRP A 96 -35.57 44.05 25.71
CA TRP A 96 -35.18 42.88 24.92
C TRP A 96 -33.68 42.57 25.02
N TYR A 97 -32.84 43.46 24.48
CA TYR A 97 -31.40 43.28 24.44
C TYR A 97 -30.75 43.43 25.82
N LEU A 98 -31.20 44.41 26.62
CA LEU A 98 -30.61 44.73 27.94
C LEU A 98 -31.55 44.39 29.11
N LEU A 99 -32.31 43.30 29.02
CA LEU A 99 -33.20 42.90 30.12
C LEU A 99 -32.38 42.65 31.40
N GLY A 100 -32.56 43.50 32.42
CA GLY A 100 -31.73 43.47 33.65
C GLY A 100 -30.39 44.21 33.56
N GLY A 101 -30.17 45.03 32.53
CA GLY A 101 -28.98 45.88 32.35
C GLY A 101 -27.78 45.18 31.71
N THR A 102 -27.92 43.94 31.25
CA THR A 102 -26.83 43.13 30.67
C THR A 102 -27.25 42.47 29.35
N PHE A 103 -26.31 42.44 28.40
CA PHE A 103 -26.45 41.74 27.12
C PHE A 103 -26.07 40.25 27.28
N ASP A 104 -26.93 39.36 26.78
CA ASP A 104 -26.75 37.91 26.84
C ASP A 104 -27.25 37.27 25.53
N LYS A 105 -26.30 36.81 24.71
CA LYS A 105 -26.55 36.28 23.36
C LYS A 105 -27.45 35.05 23.36
N ASP A 106 -27.25 34.12 24.29
CA ASP A 106 -28.01 32.87 24.36
C ASP A 106 -29.45 33.12 24.79
N ARG A 107 -29.66 34.06 25.72
CA ARG A 107 -31.01 34.47 26.13
C ARG A 107 -31.80 35.06 24.96
N ILE A 108 -31.18 35.92 24.15
CA ILE A 108 -31.82 36.61 23.04
C ILE A 108 -32.22 35.61 21.94
N LEU A 109 -31.28 34.75 21.54
CA LEU A 109 -31.51 33.70 20.55
C LEU A 109 -32.62 32.74 20.97
N ASN A 110 -32.56 32.22 22.19
CA ASN A 110 -33.61 31.36 22.74
C ASN A 110 -34.95 32.10 22.89
N GLY A 111 -34.91 33.41 23.11
CA GLY A 111 -36.07 34.29 23.13
C GLY A 111 -36.78 34.36 21.77
N TRP A 112 -36.03 34.53 20.67
CA TRP A 112 -36.59 34.55 19.31
C TRP A 112 -37.18 33.22 18.90
N VAL A 113 -36.50 32.11 19.17
CA VAL A 113 -37.03 30.76 18.90
C VAL A 113 -38.33 30.52 19.68
N ARG A 114 -38.40 30.96 20.94
CA ARG A 114 -39.62 30.89 21.75
C ARG A 114 -40.75 31.73 21.15
N LYS A 115 -40.47 32.97 20.73
CA LYS A 115 -41.44 33.86 20.08
C LYS A 115 -41.96 33.31 18.76
N LEU A 116 -41.10 32.70 17.95
CA LEU A 116 -41.51 32.00 16.75
C LEU A 116 -42.44 30.83 17.07
N ASN A 117 -42.09 30.00 18.04
CA ASN A 117 -42.93 28.86 18.44
C ASN A 117 -44.31 29.32 18.96
N GLU A 118 -44.36 30.41 19.73
CA GLU A 118 -45.61 31.07 20.14
C GLU A 118 -46.41 31.58 18.92
N ALA A 119 -45.74 32.19 17.95
CA ALA A 119 -46.36 32.71 16.75
C ALA A 119 -47.02 31.59 15.92
N LEU A 120 -46.27 30.51 15.68
CA LEU A 120 -46.75 29.32 14.94
C LEU A 120 -47.89 28.64 15.68
N ALA A 121 -47.82 28.50 17.01
CA ALA A 121 -48.89 27.92 17.84
C ALA A 121 -50.18 28.74 17.78
N ARG A 122 -50.07 30.06 17.57
CA ARG A 122 -51.20 31.00 17.42
C ARG A 122 -51.71 31.11 15.98
N GLY A 123 -51.13 30.35 15.04
CA GLY A 123 -51.56 30.30 13.64
C GLY A 123 -50.99 31.40 12.75
N TYR A 124 -49.94 32.10 13.19
CA TYR A 124 -49.20 33.02 12.32
C TYR A 124 -48.24 32.25 11.40
N ALA A 125 -47.95 32.81 10.23
CA ALA A 125 -47.14 32.17 9.19
C ALA A 125 -45.65 32.01 9.58
N GLY A 126 -45.16 32.89 10.48
CA GLY A 126 -43.78 32.95 10.93
C GLY A 126 -43.55 34.20 11.78
N LEU A 127 -42.28 34.47 12.12
CA LEU A 127 -41.84 35.63 12.90
C LEU A 127 -41.07 36.60 12.00
N ARG A 128 -41.45 37.88 12.01
CA ARG A 128 -40.71 38.96 11.36
C ARG A 128 -40.19 39.91 12.42
N LEU A 129 -38.88 40.14 12.46
CA LEU A 129 -38.27 40.97 13.48
C LEU A 129 -37.33 42.02 12.91
N SER A 130 -37.19 43.11 13.64
CA SER A 130 -36.13 44.10 13.47
C SER A 130 -35.65 44.60 14.81
N GLY A 131 -34.36 44.86 14.92
CA GLY A 131 -33.75 45.45 16.09
C GLY A 131 -32.64 46.42 15.74
N ASP A 132 -32.63 47.54 16.44
CA ASP A 132 -31.60 48.58 16.31
C ASP A 132 -30.42 48.30 17.25
N THR A 133 -29.21 48.51 16.76
CA THR A 133 -27.93 48.25 17.43
C THR A 133 -27.28 49.51 17.99
N LEU A 134 -27.90 50.69 17.89
CA LEU A 134 -27.30 51.97 18.35
C LEU A 134 -26.90 52.00 19.83
N TRP A 135 -27.47 51.13 20.66
CA TRP A 135 -27.16 50.99 22.08
C TRP A 135 -25.84 50.27 22.38
N LEU A 136 -25.17 49.69 21.37
CA LEU A 136 -23.88 49.03 21.55
C LEU A 136 -22.75 50.01 21.94
N GLU A 137 -22.01 49.67 22.98
CA GLU A 137 -20.75 50.30 23.38
C GLU A 137 -19.55 49.45 22.91
N ARG A 138 -18.34 50.05 22.81
CA ARG A 138 -17.14 49.38 22.27
C ARG A 138 -16.74 48.08 22.98
N GLU A 139 -17.06 47.95 24.26
CA GLU A 139 -16.70 46.80 25.10
C GLU A 139 -17.57 45.56 24.80
N ASP A 140 -18.76 45.75 24.20
CA ASP A 140 -19.72 44.67 23.89
C ASP A 140 -19.66 44.20 22.42
N TRP A 141 -18.82 44.82 21.58
CA TRP A 141 -18.74 44.55 20.13
C TRP A 141 -18.36 43.11 19.79
N GLN A 142 -17.38 42.52 20.49
CA GLN A 142 -16.97 41.14 20.21
C GLN A 142 -18.08 40.12 20.53
N SER A 143 -18.78 40.31 21.65
CA SER A 143 -19.91 39.46 22.05
C SER A 143 -21.10 39.57 21.08
N PHE A 144 -21.25 40.73 20.45
CA PHE A 144 -22.24 40.99 19.41
C PHE A 144 -21.85 40.39 18.05
N THR A 145 -20.58 40.47 17.64
CA THR A 145 -20.09 39.80 16.42
C THR A 145 -20.26 38.28 16.51
N ASP A 146 -19.91 37.67 17.65
CA ASP A 146 -20.15 36.25 17.91
C ASP A 146 -21.65 35.88 17.88
N TYR A 147 -22.51 36.83 18.25
CA TYR A 147 -23.98 36.67 18.22
C TYR A 147 -24.53 36.76 16.79
N GLU A 148 -24.06 37.71 15.98
CA GLU A 148 -24.42 37.89 14.57
C GLU A 148 -24.00 36.69 13.70
N GLU A 149 -22.81 36.13 13.95
CA GLU A 149 -22.33 34.92 13.26
C GLU A 149 -23.21 33.69 13.58
N VAL A 150 -23.57 33.50 14.85
CA VAL A 150 -24.44 32.40 15.28
C VAL A 150 -25.86 32.59 14.72
N ILE A 151 -26.39 33.81 14.69
CA ILE A 151 -27.71 34.10 14.11
C ILE A 151 -27.80 33.63 12.67
N ASN A 152 -26.80 33.95 11.85
CA ASN A 152 -26.83 33.63 10.43
C ASN A 152 -26.87 32.12 10.20
N SER A 153 -26.14 31.35 11.02
CA SER A 153 -26.16 29.87 10.97
C SER A 153 -27.48 29.23 11.45
N VAL A 154 -28.24 29.93 12.31
CA VAL A 154 -29.44 29.41 12.97
C VAL A 154 -30.72 29.81 12.22
N LEU A 155 -30.83 31.05 11.73
CA LEU A 155 -32.05 31.59 11.11
C LEU A 155 -32.52 30.83 9.87
N GLY A 156 -31.59 30.33 9.04
CA GLY A 156 -31.90 29.56 7.82
C GLY A 156 -32.77 28.31 8.05
N ASN A 157 -32.83 27.80 9.28
CA ASN A 157 -33.62 26.62 9.64
C ASN A 157 -35.03 26.95 10.20
N TYR A 158 -35.39 28.23 10.32
CA TYR A 158 -36.62 28.66 10.96
C TYR A 158 -37.47 29.56 10.05
N ARG A 159 -38.79 29.63 10.31
CA ARG A 159 -39.71 30.56 9.64
C ARG A 159 -39.58 31.98 10.21
N MET A 160 -38.39 32.55 10.08
CA MET A 160 -38.05 33.87 10.59
C MET A 160 -37.52 34.79 9.48
N LEU A 161 -37.82 36.09 9.57
CA LEU A 161 -37.19 37.14 8.78
C LEU A 161 -36.62 38.18 9.74
N ALA A 162 -35.36 38.53 9.59
CA ALA A 162 -34.68 39.45 10.48
C ALA A 162 -34.01 40.59 9.69
N LEU A 163 -34.31 41.83 10.12
CA LEU A 163 -33.72 43.06 9.60
C LEU A 163 -32.99 43.80 10.72
N CYS A 164 -31.66 43.72 10.74
CA CYS A 164 -30.83 44.47 11.68
C CYS A 164 -30.64 45.90 11.18
N THR A 165 -30.69 46.89 12.07
CA THR A 165 -30.45 48.29 11.70
C THR A 165 -29.24 48.85 12.43
N CYS A 166 -28.25 49.33 11.67
CA CYS A 166 -26.97 49.82 12.18
C CYS A 166 -26.75 51.29 11.77
N SER A 167 -26.32 52.12 12.71
CA SER A 167 -26.02 53.53 12.44
C SER A 167 -24.61 53.73 11.89
N THR A 168 -24.48 54.32 10.71
CA THR A 168 -23.16 54.61 10.13
C THR A 168 -22.41 55.70 10.89
N ASN A 169 -23.07 56.46 11.77
CA ASN A 169 -22.43 57.50 12.57
C ASN A 169 -21.62 56.91 13.75
N LYS A 170 -21.87 55.64 14.11
CA LYS A 170 -21.14 54.93 15.16
C LYS A 170 -20.22 53.80 14.64
N CYS A 171 -20.37 53.38 13.38
CA CYS A 171 -19.57 52.31 12.77
C CYS A 171 -18.36 52.83 11.98
N GLY A 172 -17.16 52.34 12.26
CA GLY A 172 -15.95 52.53 11.44
C GLY A 172 -15.92 51.65 10.18
N ALA A 173 -14.98 51.89 9.25
CA ALA A 173 -14.90 51.13 7.99
C ALA A 173 -14.69 49.61 8.17
N GLY A 174 -13.98 49.20 9.23
CA GLY A 174 -13.82 47.78 9.60
C GLY A 174 -15.12 47.15 10.11
N GLU A 175 -15.82 47.84 11.02
CA GLU A 175 -17.10 47.37 11.58
C GLU A 175 -18.20 47.27 10.51
N VAL A 176 -18.19 48.17 9.51
CA VAL A 176 -19.08 48.08 8.34
C VAL A 176 -18.77 46.83 7.51
N ALA A 177 -17.50 46.46 7.34
CA ALA A 177 -17.12 45.25 6.61
C ALA A 177 -17.52 43.98 7.36
N ASP A 178 -17.34 43.95 8.69
CA ASP A 178 -17.73 42.81 9.53
C ASP A 178 -19.26 42.59 9.52
N VAL A 179 -20.05 43.68 9.58
CA VAL A 179 -21.50 43.61 9.46
C VAL A 179 -21.91 43.11 8.06
N ILE A 180 -21.24 43.54 6.98
CA ILE A 180 -21.53 43.05 5.63
C ILE A 180 -21.16 41.56 5.48
N ALA A 181 -20.09 41.10 6.12
CA ALA A 181 -19.65 39.71 6.04
C ALA A 181 -20.64 38.73 6.71
N ASN A 182 -21.31 39.17 7.79
CA ASN A 182 -22.21 38.33 8.60
C ASN A 182 -23.70 38.39 8.21
N HIS A 183 -24.06 39.17 7.19
CA HIS A 183 -25.43 39.25 6.66
C HIS A 183 -25.48 38.77 5.21
N GLU A 184 -26.63 38.26 4.76
CA GLU A 184 -26.80 37.85 3.34
C GLU A 184 -26.57 39.05 2.39
N PHE A 185 -27.03 40.23 2.81
CA PHE A 185 -26.77 41.51 2.17
C PHE A 185 -27.06 42.67 3.14
N ALA A 186 -26.53 43.85 2.84
CA ALA A 186 -26.76 45.08 3.58
C ALA A 186 -27.26 46.22 2.68
N LEU A 187 -28.19 47.04 3.16
CA LEU A 187 -28.72 48.21 2.47
C LEU A 187 -28.08 49.49 3.01
N MET A 188 -27.65 50.40 2.13
CA MET A 188 -27.15 51.72 2.53
C MET A 188 -27.62 52.79 1.53
N LYS A 189 -27.92 53.98 2.03
CA LYS A 189 -28.35 55.10 1.19
C LYS A 189 -27.15 55.81 0.57
N ARG A 190 -27.05 55.85 -0.77
CA ARG A 190 -25.98 56.51 -1.52
C ARG A 190 -26.58 57.46 -2.55
N GLY A 191 -26.26 58.74 -2.48
CA GLY A 191 -26.81 59.74 -3.41
C GLY A 191 -28.33 59.97 -3.28
N GLY A 192 -28.95 59.56 -2.18
CA GLY A 192 -30.40 59.67 -1.95
C GLY A 192 -31.20 58.41 -2.27
N GLU A 193 -30.59 57.40 -2.88
CA GLU A 193 -31.22 56.11 -3.21
C GLU A 193 -30.67 54.97 -2.35
N TRP A 194 -31.50 53.94 -2.11
CA TRP A 194 -31.11 52.75 -1.37
C TRP A 194 -30.33 51.78 -2.28
N VAL A 195 -29.10 51.47 -1.89
CA VAL A 195 -28.21 50.55 -2.62
C VAL A 195 -27.99 49.30 -1.77
N MET A 196 -28.09 48.14 -2.41
CA MET A 196 -27.79 46.85 -1.81
C MET A 196 -26.32 46.49 -2.00
N MET A 197 -25.65 46.11 -0.92
CA MET A 197 -24.28 45.63 -0.87
C MET A 197 -24.29 44.17 -0.44
N GLU A 198 -23.81 43.28 -1.30
CA GLU A 198 -23.73 41.85 -1.03
C GLU A 198 -22.35 41.49 -0.45
N SER A 199 -22.30 40.48 0.43
CA SER A 199 -21.04 39.88 0.86
C SER A 199 -20.29 39.28 -0.33
N SER A 200 -18.95 39.37 -0.33
CA SER A 200 -18.12 38.88 -1.45
C SER A 200 -18.29 37.38 -1.72
N THR A 201 -18.57 36.58 -0.68
CA THR A 201 -18.87 35.15 -0.76
C THR A 201 -20.22 34.85 -1.42
N VAL A 202 -21.25 35.66 -1.13
CA VAL A 202 -22.58 35.52 -1.75
C VAL A 202 -22.56 36.00 -3.21
N ARG A 203 -21.80 37.05 -3.52
CA ARG A 203 -21.61 37.53 -4.90
C ARG A 203 -20.88 36.51 -5.77
N GLN A 204 -19.89 35.80 -5.23
CA GLN A 204 -19.20 34.70 -5.93
C GLN A 204 -20.12 33.49 -6.15
N ALA A 205 -20.92 33.10 -5.15
CA ALA A 205 -21.89 32.03 -5.29
C ALA A 205 -23.00 32.36 -6.31
N LYS A 206 -23.52 33.60 -6.28
CA LYS A 206 -24.48 34.09 -7.29
C LYS A 206 -23.85 34.21 -8.66
N GLN A 207 -22.61 34.70 -8.80
CA GLN A 207 -21.95 34.77 -10.11
C GLN A 207 -21.68 33.37 -10.68
N ALA A 208 -21.27 32.40 -9.86
CA ALA A 208 -21.12 31.01 -10.29
C ALA A 208 -22.47 30.41 -10.73
N LEU A 209 -23.55 30.67 -9.98
CA LEU A 209 -24.90 30.22 -10.33
C LEU A 209 -25.48 30.97 -11.54
N GLN A 210 -25.13 32.24 -11.71
CA GLN A 210 -25.53 33.09 -12.83
C GLN A 210 -24.82 32.67 -14.11
N ILE A 211 -23.51 32.40 -14.05
CA ILE A 211 -22.73 31.84 -15.18
C ILE A 211 -23.31 30.47 -15.56
N ALA A 212 -23.58 29.60 -14.59
CA ALA A 212 -24.21 28.30 -14.86
C ALA A 212 -25.64 28.43 -15.44
N ASN A 213 -26.44 29.41 -14.97
CA ASN A 213 -27.79 29.66 -15.50
C ASN A 213 -27.78 30.39 -16.86
N GLU A 214 -26.80 31.26 -17.12
CA GLU A 214 -26.61 31.95 -18.40
C GLU A 214 -26.07 30.98 -19.46
N GLU A 215 -25.21 30.02 -19.09
CA GLU A 215 -24.83 28.89 -19.95
C GLU A 215 -26.04 27.99 -20.26
N LEU A 216 -26.91 27.75 -19.28
CA LEU A 216 -28.14 26.98 -19.48
C LEU A 216 -29.18 27.74 -20.33
N ALA A 217 -29.29 29.06 -20.15
CA ALA A 217 -30.22 29.93 -20.88
C ALA A 217 -29.73 30.24 -22.29
N ALA A 218 -28.43 30.45 -22.50
CA ALA A 218 -27.82 30.57 -23.82
C ALA A 218 -27.96 29.25 -24.60
N GLY A 219 -27.79 28.11 -23.94
CA GLY A 219 -28.11 26.81 -24.52
C GLY A 219 -29.60 26.65 -24.89
N ALA A 220 -30.52 27.26 -24.12
CA ALA A 220 -31.95 27.22 -24.41
C ALA A 220 -32.37 28.18 -25.54
N GLU A 221 -31.82 29.39 -25.61
CA GLU A 221 -32.05 30.34 -26.70
C GLU A 221 -31.38 29.89 -28.02
N GLU A 222 -30.22 29.23 -27.95
CA GLU A 222 -29.57 28.62 -29.11
C GLU A 222 -30.36 27.41 -29.61
N LEU A 223 -31.00 26.63 -28.73
CA LEU A 223 -31.91 25.55 -29.08
C LEU A 223 -33.25 26.05 -29.68
N GLU A 224 -33.79 27.18 -29.19
CA GLU A 224 -34.99 27.82 -29.75
C GLU A 224 -34.72 28.50 -31.09
N ARG A 225 -33.58 29.19 -31.25
CA ARG A 225 -33.15 29.80 -32.52
C ARG A 225 -32.86 28.74 -33.59
N MET A 226 -32.21 27.64 -33.18
CA MET A 226 -31.93 26.50 -34.05
C MET A 226 -33.22 25.73 -34.40
N ASN A 227 -34.27 25.77 -33.57
CA ASN A 227 -35.59 25.21 -33.88
C ASN A 227 -36.42 26.06 -34.87
N GLU A 228 -36.38 27.39 -34.78
CA GLU A 228 -37.10 28.25 -35.75
C GLU A 228 -36.36 28.31 -37.10
N GLU A 229 -35.02 28.24 -37.11
CA GLU A 229 -34.22 28.05 -38.33
C GLU A 229 -34.44 26.65 -38.94
N LEU A 230 -34.57 25.59 -38.13
CA LEU A 230 -34.95 24.26 -38.62
C LEU A 230 -36.32 24.24 -39.30
N ARG A 231 -37.28 25.06 -38.86
CA ARG A 231 -38.64 25.06 -39.40
C ARG A 231 -38.74 25.71 -40.78
N VAL A 232 -37.91 26.73 -41.04
CA VAL A 232 -37.79 27.37 -42.36
C VAL A 232 -36.96 26.50 -43.32
N VAL A 233 -35.95 25.79 -42.79
CA VAL A 233 -35.12 24.84 -43.55
C VAL A 233 -35.85 23.51 -43.81
N GLU A 234 -36.73 23.02 -42.93
CA GLU A 234 -37.53 21.79 -43.14
C GLU A 234 -38.50 21.91 -44.33
N ASP A 235 -39.08 23.10 -44.53
CA ASP A 235 -40.00 23.36 -45.65
C ASP A 235 -39.24 23.48 -47.00
N GLU A 236 -37.99 23.97 -47.01
CA GLU A 236 -37.12 23.97 -48.20
C GLU A 236 -36.44 22.60 -48.46
N LEU A 237 -36.11 21.85 -47.40
CA LEU A 237 -35.43 20.55 -47.47
C LEU A 237 -36.38 19.43 -47.90
N ARG A 238 -37.69 19.56 -47.65
CA ARG A 238 -38.72 18.62 -48.17
C ARG A 238 -38.77 18.55 -49.70
N ALA A 239 -38.27 19.58 -50.38
CA ALA A 239 -38.16 19.63 -51.84
C ALA A 239 -36.80 19.13 -52.38
N GLN A 240 -35.74 19.07 -51.57
CA GLN A 240 -34.40 18.58 -51.98
C GLN A 240 -34.12 17.11 -51.60
N ILE A 241 -35.03 16.46 -50.86
CA ILE A 241 -35.04 15.01 -50.57
C ILE A 241 -35.17 14.14 -51.85
N GLU A 242 -35.38 14.75 -53.04
CA GLU A 242 -35.32 14.02 -54.31
C GLU A 242 -33.91 13.66 -54.81
N GLU A 243 -32.80 14.14 -54.24
CA GLU A 243 -31.47 13.89 -54.85
C GLU A 243 -30.39 13.39 -53.87
N GLN A 244 -30.64 12.19 -53.33
CA GLN A 244 -29.79 10.99 -53.41
C GLN A 244 -28.25 11.03 -53.17
N SER A 245 -27.56 12.16 -52.93
CA SER A 245 -26.08 12.19 -52.84
C SER A 245 -25.50 12.46 -51.44
N ARG A 246 -26.31 12.78 -50.42
CA ARG A 246 -25.78 13.16 -49.09
C ARG A 246 -25.53 12.01 -48.13
N THR A 247 -26.07 10.82 -48.36
CA THR A 247 -25.90 9.69 -47.42
C THR A 247 -24.55 8.98 -47.59
N GLU A 248 -23.91 9.07 -48.76
CA GLU A 248 -22.65 8.35 -49.05
C GLU A 248 -21.39 9.08 -48.53
N MET A 249 -21.40 10.41 -48.44
CA MET A 249 -20.22 11.18 -47.97
C MET A 249 -20.09 11.25 -46.44
N ALA A 250 -21.19 11.32 -45.69
CA ALA A 250 -21.17 11.37 -44.23
C ALA A 250 -20.76 10.02 -43.59
N LEU A 251 -20.98 8.90 -44.27
CA LEU A 251 -20.50 7.58 -43.83
C LEU A 251 -18.98 7.44 -44.00
N ARG A 252 -18.43 7.99 -45.08
CA ARG A 252 -16.98 7.94 -45.41
C ARG A 252 -16.12 8.77 -44.45
N GLU A 253 -16.61 9.95 -44.06
CA GLU A 253 -15.90 10.86 -43.15
C GLU A 253 -15.94 10.41 -41.68
N SER A 254 -17.00 9.68 -41.29
CA SER A 254 -17.09 9.00 -40.00
C SER A 254 -16.19 7.76 -39.96
N GLU A 255 -16.15 6.93 -41.03
CA GLU A 255 -15.27 5.76 -41.12
C GLU A 255 -13.77 6.14 -41.13
N GLU A 256 -13.35 7.19 -41.84
CA GLU A 256 -11.95 7.64 -41.86
C GLU A 256 -11.50 8.21 -40.51
N ARG A 257 -12.39 8.92 -39.79
CA ARG A 257 -12.13 9.44 -38.45
C ARG A 257 -12.05 8.35 -37.38
N TYR A 258 -12.93 7.35 -37.45
CA TYR A 258 -12.86 6.18 -36.56
C TYR A 258 -11.63 5.31 -36.85
N ARG A 259 -11.22 5.11 -38.12
CA ARG A 259 -9.96 4.43 -38.46
C ARG A 259 -8.73 5.17 -37.97
N GLY A 260 -8.66 6.48 -38.14
CA GLY A 260 -7.53 7.28 -37.67
C GLY A 260 -7.32 7.18 -36.16
N LEU A 261 -8.39 7.24 -35.36
CA LEU A 261 -8.33 7.05 -33.91
C LEU A 261 -7.93 5.61 -33.53
N PHE A 262 -8.52 4.63 -34.21
CA PHE A 262 -8.28 3.20 -34.01
C PHE A 262 -6.81 2.80 -34.27
N ASP A 263 -6.21 3.32 -35.34
CA ASP A 263 -4.82 3.04 -35.74
C ASP A 263 -3.79 3.83 -34.92
N SER A 264 -4.16 5.01 -34.40
CA SER A 264 -3.30 5.84 -33.55
C SER A 264 -3.16 5.34 -32.11
N MET A 265 -3.96 4.35 -31.68
CA MET A 265 -3.86 3.79 -30.33
C MET A 265 -2.47 3.16 -30.12
N SER A 266 -1.87 3.42 -28.97
CA SER A 266 -0.62 2.78 -28.55
C SER A 266 -0.83 1.34 -28.09
N GLU A 267 -2.01 1.03 -27.55
CA GLU A 267 -2.44 -0.30 -27.15
C GLU A 267 -2.95 -1.12 -28.34
N GLY A 268 -2.61 -2.42 -28.34
CA GLY A 268 -3.12 -3.37 -29.31
C GLY A 268 -4.62 -3.57 -29.12
N PHE A 269 -5.40 -3.35 -30.17
CA PHE A 269 -6.82 -3.60 -30.18
C PHE A 269 -7.14 -4.79 -31.10
N ALA A 270 -8.01 -5.68 -30.65
CA ALA A 270 -8.62 -6.68 -31.52
C ALA A 270 -10.08 -6.97 -31.14
N LEU A 271 -10.99 -6.91 -32.13
CA LEU A 271 -12.37 -7.35 -32.04
C LEU A 271 -12.48 -8.78 -32.58
N HIS A 272 -13.22 -9.60 -31.85
CA HIS A 272 -13.37 -11.03 -32.14
C HIS A 272 -14.82 -11.48 -32.02
N LYS A 273 -15.11 -12.63 -32.63
CA LYS A 273 -16.37 -13.36 -32.46
C LYS A 273 -16.09 -14.71 -31.82
N ILE A 274 -16.77 -15.01 -30.73
CA ILE A 274 -16.58 -16.28 -30.03
C ILE A 274 -17.24 -17.42 -30.83
N ILE A 275 -16.58 -18.58 -30.85
CA ILE A 275 -17.10 -19.80 -31.46
C ILE A 275 -17.33 -20.80 -30.33
N CYS A 276 -18.60 -21.16 -30.14
CA CYS A 276 -18.99 -22.17 -29.16
C CYS A 276 -19.26 -23.51 -29.82
N ASN A 277 -19.06 -24.59 -29.07
CA ASN A 277 -19.52 -25.91 -29.45
C ASN A 277 -21.05 -26.04 -29.29
N LYS A 278 -21.58 -27.23 -29.61
CA LYS A 278 -23.02 -27.55 -29.58
C LYS A 278 -23.66 -27.42 -28.19
N HIS A 279 -22.85 -27.36 -27.14
CA HIS A 279 -23.27 -27.21 -25.74
C HIS A 279 -23.11 -25.76 -25.25
N GLY A 280 -22.71 -24.82 -26.11
CA GLY A 280 -22.53 -23.41 -25.76
C GLY A 280 -21.18 -23.06 -25.13
N VAL A 281 -20.24 -24.02 -25.05
CA VAL A 281 -18.91 -23.79 -24.47
C VAL A 281 -17.98 -23.15 -25.51
N PRO A 282 -17.30 -22.04 -25.21
CA PRO A 282 -16.28 -21.45 -26.07
C PRO A 282 -15.17 -22.46 -26.39
N VAL A 283 -14.85 -22.62 -27.67
CA VAL A 283 -13.79 -23.54 -28.12
C VAL A 283 -12.78 -22.88 -29.03
N ASN A 284 -13.11 -21.72 -29.59
CA ASN A 284 -12.25 -20.94 -30.47
C ASN A 284 -12.82 -19.52 -30.61
N TYR A 285 -12.11 -18.62 -31.26
CA TYR A 285 -12.65 -17.32 -31.66
C TYR A 285 -12.08 -16.86 -32.99
N LEU A 286 -12.88 -16.08 -33.71
CA LEU A 286 -12.56 -15.53 -35.03
C LEU A 286 -12.08 -14.08 -34.87
N PHE A 287 -10.98 -13.70 -35.50
CA PHE A 287 -10.58 -12.29 -35.61
C PHE A 287 -11.51 -11.55 -36.57
N VAL A 288 -12.14 -10.49 -36.09
CA VAL A 288 -13.07 -9.65 -36.85
C VAL A 288 -12.38 -8.37 -37.28
N GLU A 289 -11.60 -7.75 -36.40
CA GLU A 289 -10.87 -6.51 -36.68
C GLU A 289 -9.67 -6.34 -35.74
N VAL A 290 -8.57 -5.73 -36.19
CA VAL A 290 -7.37 -5.44 -35.37
C VAL A 290 -6.74 -4.11 -35.80
N ASN A 291 -6.13 -3.35 -34.88
CA ASN A 291 -5.45 -2.08 -35.21
C ASN A 291 -3.96 -2.26 -35.51
N GLU A 292 -3.26 -1.20 -35.97
CA GLU A 292 -1.82 -1.28 -36.24
C GLU A 292 -0.97 -1.64 -35.00
N ALA A 293 -1.39 -1.20 -33.81
CA ALA A 293 -0.68 -1.56 -32.57
C ALA A 293 -0.74 -3.06 -32.28
N PHE A 294 -1.83 -3.75 -32.62
CA PHE A 294 -1.92 -5.20 -32.54
C PHE A 294 -0.82 -5.86 -33.38
N GLU A 295 -0.61 -5.39 -34.61
CA GLU A 295 0.42 -5.93 -35.50
C GLU A 295 1.82 -5.67 -34.93
N ARG A 296 2.09 -4.47 -34.41
CA ARG A 296 3.40 -4.15 -33.78
C ARG A 296 3.68 -4.98 -32.54
N LEU A 297 2.68 -5.18 -31.68
CA LEU A 297 2.85 -5.84 -30.39
C LEU A 297 2.95 -7.37 -30.56
N THR A 298 2.11 -7.97 -31.41
CA THR A 298 2.03 -9.42 -31.62
C THR A 298 2.88 -9.93 -32.78
N GLY A 299 3.26 -9.07 -33.74
CA GLY A 299 3.96 -9.45 -34.96
C GLY A 299 3.06 -10.12 -36.02
N LEU A 300 1.75 -10.25 -35.76
CA LEU A 300 0.79 -10.84 -36.69
C LEU A 300 0.16 -9.77 -37.56
N ARG A 301 0.22 -9.95 -38.88
CA ARG A 301 -0.39 -9.00 -39.82
C ARG A 301 -1.91 -9.16 -39.87
N ARG A 302 -2.63 -8.05 -39.96
CA ARG A 302 -4.08 -7.95 -40.11
C ARG A 302 -4.57 -8.81 -41.26
N GLU A 303 -3.94 -8.72 -42.43
CA GLU A 303 -4.27 -9.52 -43.62
C GLU A 303 -4.19 -11.04 -43.39
N ASP A 304 -3.35 -11.48 -42.46
CA ASP A 304 -3.11 -12.89 -42.16
C ASP A 304 -3.98 -13.43 -41.04
N VAL A 305 -4.63 -12.57 -40.23
CA VAL A 305 -5.42 -13.00 -39.08
C VAL A 305 -6.91 -12.76 -39.23
N ILE A 306 -7.34 -11.69 -39.92
CA ILE A 306 -8.76 -11.37 -40.07
C ILE A 306 -9.49 -12.51 -40.80
N GLY A 307 -10.61 -12.96 -40.22
CA GLY A 307 -11.39 -14.07 -40.74
C GLY A 307 -10.80 -15.45 -40.48
N LYS A 308 -9.64 -15.55 -39.79
CA LYS A 308 -9.11 -16.81 -39.25
C LYS A 308 -9.44 -16.93 -37.77
N THR A 309 -9.42 -18.17 -37.30
CA THR A 309 -9.59 -18.46 -35.88
C THR A 309 -8.27 -18.34 -35.13
N VAL A 310 -8.30 -18.15 -33.81
CA VAL A 310 -7.06 -18.04 -33.02
C VAL A 310 -6.19 -19.27 -33.14
N LEU A 311 -6.76 -20.47 -33.21
CA LEU A 311 -5.96 -21.68 -33.37
C LEU A 311 -5.36 -21.85 -34.78
N GLU A 312 -5.80 -21.07 -35.77
CA GLU A 312 -5.17 -21.01 -37.10
C GLU A 312 -4.09 -19.93 -37.16
N ALA A 313 -4.31 -18.78 -36.50
CA ALA A 313 -3.35 -17.68 -36.45
C ALA A 313 -2.21 -17.92 -35.44
N LEU A 314 -2.55 -18.52 -34.30
CA LEU A 314 -1.69 -18.85 -33.17
C LEU A 314 -2.03 -20.29 -32.67
N PRO A 315 -1.51 -21.33 -33.35
CA PRO A 315 -1.83 -22.72 -33.01
C PRO A 315 -1.46 -23.17 -31.59
N GLY A 316 -0.54 -22.44 -30.92
CA GLY A 316 -0.11 -22.71 -29.56
C GLY A 316 -0.82 -21.90 -28.48
N THR A 317 -1.91 -21.17 -28.82
CA THR A 317 -2.66 -20.39 -27.84
C THR A 317 -3.21 -21.26 -26.72
N GLU A 318 -2.95 -20.85 -25.49
CA GLU A 318 -3.35 -21.57 -24.29
C GLU A 318 -4.88 -21.51 -24.13
N PRO A 319 -5.54 -22.63 -23.74
CA PRO A 319 -7.00 -22.67 -23.56
C PRO A 319 -7.54 -21.59 -22.62
N SER A 320 -6.73 -21.19 -21.62
CA SER A 320 -7.07 -20.10 -20.68
C SER A 320 -7.39 -18.78 -21.36
N TRP A 321 -6.78 -18.47 -22.51
CA TRP A 321 -7.12 -17.27 -23.30
C TRP A 321 -8.51 -17.38 -23.94
N ILE A 322 -8.82 -18.54 -24.52
CA ILE A 322 -10.12 -18.81 -25.17
C ILE A 322 -11.24 -18.83 -24.12
N ASP A 323 -10.98 -19.43 -22.95
CA ASP A 323 -11.93 -19.49 -21.85
C ASP A 323 -12.23 -18.10 -21.28
N THR A 324 -11.19 -17.30 -21.04
CA THR A 324 -11.34 -15.94 -20.49
C THR A 324 -12.12 -15.04 -21.44
N TYR A 325 -11.77 -15.03 -22.72
CA TYR A 325 -12.49 -14.23 -23.71
C TYR A 325 -13.88 -14.78 -24.03
N GLY A 326 -14.04 -16.10 -23.97
CA GLY A 326 -15.33 -16.74 -24.14
C GLY A 326 -16.31 -16.39 -23.05
N ARG A 327 -15.85 -16.30 -21.79
CA ARG A 327 -16.64 -15.76 -20.68
C ARG A 327 -17.07 -14.33 -20.98
N VAL A 328 -16.12 -13.44 -21.30
CA VAL A 328 -16.39 -12.03 -21.61
C VAL A 328 -17.44 -11.88 -22.72
N ALA A 329 -17.29 -12.61 -23.83
CA ALA A 329 -18.19 -12.54 -24.98
C ALA A 329 -19.62 -13.04 -24.70
N LEU A 330 -19.76 -14.02 -23.79
CA LEU A 330 -21.05 -14.67 -23.51
C LEU A 330 -21.79 -14.03 -22.34
N THR A 331 -21.06 -13.57 -21.31
CA THR A 331 -21.63 -12.97 -20.09
C THR A 331 -21.77 -11.45 -20.19
N GLY A 332 -20.90 -10.79 -20.96
CA GLY A 332 -20.83 -9.33 -21.02
C GLY A 332 -19.94 -8.70 -19.95
N GLU A 333 -19.48 -9.47 -18.95
CA GLU A 333 -18.62 -8.97 -17.87
C GLU A 333 -17.19 -8.76 -18.38
N PRO A 334 -16.61 -7.56 -18.22
CA PRO A 334 -15.24 -7.29 -18.64
C PRO A 334 -14.23 -8.01 -17.75
N ALA A 335 -13.04 -8.30 -18.29
CA ALA A 335 -11.94 -8.92 -17.56
C ALA A 335 -10.64 -8.16 -17.82
N ARG A 336 -9.91 -7.83 -16.76
CA ARG A 336 -8.52 -7.34 -16.84
C ARG A 336 -7.57 -8.37 -16.25
N PHE A 337 -6.50 -8.69 -16.96
CA PHE A 337 -5.52 -9.67 -16.49
C PHE A 337 -4.18 -9.50 -17.17
N GLU A 338 -3.10 -9.83 -16.46
CA GLU A 338 -1.76 -9.94 -17.02
C GLU A 338 -1.44 -11.40 -17.28
N SER A 339 -1.07 -11.76 -18.51
CA SER A 339 -0.72 -13.14 -18.84
C SER A 339 0.38 -13.23 -19.88
N HIS A 340 1.17 -14.29 -19.79
CA HIS A 340 2.19 -14.63 -20.78
C HIS A 340 1.55 -15.33 -21.97
N SER A 341 1.83 -14.85 -23.18
CA SER A 341 1.52 -15.57 -24.40
C SER A 341 2.73 -16.39 -24.80
N THR A 342 2.66 -17.71 -24.62
CA THR A 342 3.75 -18.62 -24.99
C THR A 342 4.09 -18.56 -26.49
N PRO A 343 3.11 -18.51 -27.43
CA PRO A 343 3.40 -18.37 -28.86
C PRO A 343 4.15 -17.07 -29.23
N LEU A 344 3.94 -16.00 -28.46
CA LEU A 344 4.51 -14.68 -28.73
C LEU A 344 5.73 -14.34 -27.84
N GLY A 345 6.01 -15.15 -26.82
CA GLY A 345 7.13 -14.97 -25.89
C GLY A 345 7.09 -13.67 -25.08
N LYS A 346 5.89 -13.14 -24.83
CA LYS A 346 5.65 -11.81 -24.25
C LYS A 346 4.59 -11.85 -23.16
N TRP A 347 4.72 -10.93 -22.21
CA TRP A 347 3.70 -10.66 -21.20
C TRP A 347 2.81 -9.51 -21.64
N TYR A 348 1.51 -9.72 -21.60
CA TYR A 348 0.52 -8.71 -21.93
C TYR A 348 -0.34 -8.38 -20.72
N ASP A 349 -0.55 -7.08 -20.46
CA ASP A 349 -1.70 -6.60 -19.67
C ASP A 349 -2.86 -6.44 -20.63
N VAL A 350 -3.96 -7.13 -20.36
CA VAL A 350 -5.08 -7.29 -21.27
C VAL A 350 -6.36 -6.86 -20.59
N TYR A 351 -7.08 -5.93 -21.20
CA TYR A 351 -8.45 -5.56 -20.86
C TYR A 351 -9.41 -6.05 -21.95
N ALA A 352 -10.30 -6.97 -21.61
CA ALA A 352 -11.29 -7.54 -22.52
C ALA A 352 -12.70 -7.13 -22.10
N PHE A 353 -13.53 -6.70 -23.06
CA PHE A 353 -14.93 -6.37 -22.84
C PHE A 353 -15.81 -6.82 -24.01
N SER A 354 -17.12 -6.96 -23.80
CA SER A 354 -18.05 -7.42 -24.85
C SER A 354 -18.92 -6.28 -25.38
N PRO A 355 -18.72 -5.81 -26.64
CA PRO A 355 -19.55 -4.76 -27.23
C PRO A 355 -20.95 -5.26 -27.60
N ARG A 356 -21.09 -6.57 -27.88
CA ARG A 356 -22.38 -7.25 -28.07
C ARG A 356 -22.22 -8.74 -27.84
N ARG A 357 -23.29 -9.37 -27.36
CA ARG A 357 -23.30 -10.80 -27.02
C ARG A 357 -22.78 -11.67 -28.17
N GLY A 358 -21.79 -12.52 -27.87
CA GLY A 358 -21.09 -13.36 -28.84
C GLY A 358 -19.88 -12.70 -29.51
N GLN A 359 -19.54 -11.46 -29.16
CA GLN A 359 -18.31 -10.78 -29.56
C GLN A 359 -17.57 -10.23 -28.35
N PHE A 360 -16.26 -10.08 -28.47
CA PHE A 360 -15.43 -9.43 -27.46
C PHE A 360 -14.35 -8.59 -28.14
N ALA A 361 -14.04 -7.45 -27.55
CA ALA A 361 -12.92 -6.60 -27.91
C ALA A 361 -11.85 -6.72 -26.82
N VAL A 362 -10.59 -6.70 -27.22
CA VAL A 362 -9.44 -6.71 -26.31
C VAL A 362 -8.56 -5.51 -26.59
N LEU A 363 -8.16 -4.83 -25.52
CA LEU A 363 -7.09 -3.85 -25.47
C LEU A 363 -5.93 -4.48 -24.72
N PHE A 364 -4.71 -4.37 -25.23
CA PHE A 364 -3.56 -4.93 -24.54
C PHE A 364 -2.26 -4.17 -24.78
N SER A 365 -1.37 -4.22 -23.79
CA SER A 365 -0.04 -3.63 -23.84
C SER A 365 1.04 -4.65 -23.46
N ASP A 366 2.24 -4.52 -24.04
CA ASP A 366 3.38 -5.38 -23.73
C ASP A 366 4.05 -4.90 -22.42
N VAL A 367 3.89 -5.69 -21.36
CA VAL A 367 4.46 -5.42 -20.03
C VAL A 367 5.71 -6.26 -19.74
N THR A 368 6.28 -6.90 -20.77
CA THR A 368 7.44 -7.79 -20.63
C THR A 368 8.63 -7.08 -19.96
N GLY A 369 8.92 -5.84 -20.34
CA GLY A 369 10.02 -5.06 -19.77
C GLY A 369 9.82 -4.69 -18.29
N ARG A 370 8.58 -4.51 -17.86
CA ARG A 370 8.23 -4.29 -16.43
C ARG A 370 8.37 -5.60 -15.65
N LYS A 371 7.79 -6.70 -16.16
CA LYS A 371 7.87 -8.03 -15.53
C LYS A 371 9.30 -8.56 -15.40
N ARG A 372 10.20 -8.24 -16.33
CA ARG A 372 11.63 -8.60 -16.22
C ARG A 372 12.31 -7.88 -15.06
N ARG A 373 12.10 -6.56 -14.92
CA ARG A 373 12.67 -5.75 -13.83
C ARG A 373 12.12 -6.13 -12.46
N GLU A 374 10.82 -6.38 -12.35
CA GLU A 374 10.19 -6.88 -11.11
C GLU A 374 10.83 -8.22 -10.68
N ARG A 375 10.98 -9.17 -11.61
CA ARG A 375 11.63 -10.47 -11.32
C ARG A 375 13.11 -10.36 -10.95
N GLU A 376 13.83 -9.42 -11.54
CA GLU A 376 15.24 -9.16 -11.25
C GLU A 376 15.43 -8.58 -9.84
N LEU A 377 14.61 -7.59 -9.47
CA LEU A 377 14.59 -7.04 -8.11
C LEU A 377 14.20 -8.08 -7.06
N ASP A 378 13.16 -8.88 -7.32
CA ASP A 378 12.76 -9.97 -6.42
C ASP A 378 13.85 -11.04 -6.26
N ARG A 379 14.67 -11.25 -7.29
CA ARG A 379 15.79 -12.20 -7.24
C ARG A 379 16.98 -11.66 -6.44
N LEU A 380 17.34 -10.39 -6.63
CA LEU A 380 18.41 -9.74 -5.84
C LEU A 380 18.03 -9.63 -4.36
N ASN A 381 16.78 -9.24 -4.06
CA ASN A 381 16.28 -9.16 -2.69
C ASN A 381 16.30 -10.53 -1.97
N ARG A 382 15.96 -11.60 -2.67
CA ARG A 382 16.05 -12.97 -2.14
C ARG A 382 17.49 -13.40 -1.85
N THR A 383 18.43 -13.08 -2.74
CA THR A 383 19.86 -13.38 -2.54
C THR A 383 20.43 -12.61 -1.34
N LEU A 384 20.03 -11.34 -1.17
CA LEU A 384 20.40 -10.54 0.00
C LEU A 384 19.82 -11.07 1.31
N ALA A 385 18.57 -11.57 1.29
CA ALA A 385 17.95 -12.21 2.45
C ALA A 385 18.68 -13.52 2.83
N ALA A 386 19.07 -14.32 1.85
CA ALA A 386 19.84 -15.55 2.03
C ALA A 386 21.22 -15.26 2.66
N HIS A 387 21.91 -14.21 2.20
CA HIS A 387 23.16 -13.73 2.80
C HIS A 387 23.00 -13.47 4.30
N ASN A 388 22.02 -12.65 4.70
CA ASN A 388 21.78 -12.33 6.11
C ASN A 388 21.41 -13.55 6.96
N ARG A 389 20.61 -14.49 6.42
CA ARG A 389 20.28 -15.76 7.11
C ARG A 389 21.51 -16.64 7.30
N SER A 390 22.41 -16.70 6.33
CA SER A 390 23.66 -17.45 6.42
C SER A 390 24.52 -16.96 7.61
N SER A 391 24.73 -15.64 7.73
CA SER A 391 25.49 -15.05 8.84
C SER A 391 24.85 -15.35 10.21
N HIS A 392 23.51 -15.42 10.29
CA HIS A 392 22.80 -15.84 11.50
C HIS A 392 22.90 -17.34 11.79
N ALA A 393 22.89 -18.20 10.76
CA ALA A 393 23.05 -19.65 10.91
C ALA A 393 24.40 -19.99 11.54
N MET A 394 25.46 -19.27 11.16
CA MET A 394 26.81 -19.40 11.75
C MET A 394 26.78 -19.24 13.28
N MET A 395 26.02 -18.27 13.81
CA MET A 395 25.98 -18.00 15.26
C MET A 395 25.26 -19.10 16.05
N ARG A 396 24.36 -19.85 15.42
CA ARG A 396 23.53 -20.88 16.06
C ARG A 396 24.08 -22.29 15.90
N ALA A 397 24.83 -22.54 14.84
CA ALA A 397 25.37 -23.86 14.54
C ALA A 397 26.34 -24.32 15.64
N THR A 398 26.21 -25.58 16.05
CA THR A 398 27.08 -26.19 17.06
C THR A 398 28.15 -27.08 16.46
N THR A 399 27.93 -27.54 15.24
CA THR A 399 28.89 -28.34 14.46
C THR A 399 29.07 -27.75 13.07
N GLU A 400 30.20 -28.07 12.43
CA GLU A 400 30.48 -27.65 11.06
C GLU A 400 29.43 -28.20 10.07
N GLN A 401 29.01 -29.46 10.24
CA GLN A 401 28.05 -30.10 9.33
C GLN A 401 26.67 -29.42 9.37
N GLU A 402 26.17 -29.08 10.56
CA GLU A 402 24.90 -28.36 10.72
C GLU A 402 24.92 -27.01 9.99
N TYR A 403 26.04 -26.30 10.06
CA TYR A 403 26.20 -25.01 9.37
C TYR A 403 26.19 -25.19 7.84
N LEU A 404 26.96 -26.16 7.33
CA LEU A 404 27.06 -26.44 5.90
C LEU A 404 25.70 -26.86 5.30
N ASP A 405 24.96 -27.72 6.00
CA ASP A 405 23.65 -28.21 5.56
C ASP A 405 22.61 -27.07 5.58
N GLU A 406 22.65 -26.20 6.59
CA GLU A 406 21.74 -25.06 6.68
C GLU A 406 22.03 -24.01 5.59
N VAL A 407 23.30 -23.72 5.30
CA VAL A 407 23.68 -22.80 4.21
C VAL A 407 23.26 -23.37 2.85
N CYS A 408 23.45 -24.67 2.62
CA CYS A 408 22.94 -25.33 1.41
C CYS A 408 21.40 -25.23 1.31
N ARG A 409 20.69 -25.36 2.43
CA ARG A 409 19.23 -25.22 2.46
C ARG A 409 18.80 -23.78 2.14
N ILE A 410 19.42 -22.79 2.78
CA ILE A 410 19.15 -21.36 2.56
C ILE A 410 19.32 -20.99 1.08
N VAL A 411 20.40 -21.43 0.43
CA VAL A 411 20.66 -21.13 -0.99
C VAL A 411 19.60 -21.76 -1.91
N ILE A 412 18.97 -22.87 -1.54
CA ILE A 412 17.88 -23.47 -2.32
C ILE A 412 16.53 -22.81 -2.03
N GLU A 413 16.18 -22.66 -0.75
CA GLU A 413 14.88 -22.15 -0.33
C GLU A 413 14.71 -20.66 -0.67
N ASP A 414 15.74 -19.85 -0.40
CA ASP A 414 15.64 -18.41 -0.52
C ASP A 414 16.04 -17.95 -1.93
N CYS A 415 17.16 -18.43 -2.48
CA CYS A 415 17.61 -18.01 -3.82
C CYS A 415 16.92 -18.78 -4.97
N GLY A 416 16.26 -19.91 -4.70
CA GLY A 416 15.52 -20.68 -5.70
C GLY A 416 16.38 -21.40 -6.74
N HIS A 417 17.65 -21.68 -6.41
CA HIS A 417 18.55 -22.41 -7.30
C HIS A 417 18.21 -23.91 -7.37
N ALA A 418 18.67 -24.57 -8.43
CA ALA A 418 18.29 -25.95 -8.72
C ALA A 418 18.99 -26.97 -7.81
N MET A 419 20.25 -26.68 -7.49
CA MET A 419 21.09 -27.49 -6.63
C MET A 419 22.28 -26.66 -6.16
N VAL A 420 22.73 -26.91 -4.95
CA VAL A 420 23.95 -26.35 -4.38
C VAL A 420 24.72 -27.47 -3.69
N TRP A 421 26.04 -27.42 -3.77
CA TRP A 421 26.88 -28.28 -2.96
C TRP A 421 28.19 -27.59 -2.59
N ILE A 422 28.73 -27.99 -1.44
CA ILE A 422 29.99 -27.52 -0.90
C ILE A 422 30.98 -28.68 -0.97
N GLY A 423 32.19 -28.41 -1.46
CA GLY A 423 33.26 -29.39 -1.57
C GLY A 423 34.57 -28.90 -0.97
N TYR A 424 35.30 -29.79 -0.32
CA TYR A 424 36.64 -29.52 0.20
C TYR A 424 37.71 -30.05 -0.74
N ALA A 425 38.77 -29.26 -0.91
CA ALA A 425 39.94 -29.64 -1.66
C ALA A 425 40.79 -30.60 -0.84
N GLU A 426 40.99 -31.81 -1.34
CA GLU A 426 41.84 -32.81 -0.68
C GLU A 426 43.25 -32.75 -1.27
N ASN A 427 44.26 -32.92 -0.41
CA ASN A 427 45.68 -32.95 -0.78
C ASN A 427 46.17 -34.36 -1.16
N ASP A 428 45.27 -35.19 -1.69
CA ASP A 428 45.62 -36.53 -2.18
C ASP A 428 46.38 -36.49 -3.52
N ALA A 429 46.90 -37.63 -3.96
CA ALA A 429 47.69 -37.71 -5.21
C ALA A 429 46.89 -37.29 -6.46
N SER A 430 45.55 -37.39 -6.41
CA SER A 430 44.64 -36.99 -7.48
C SER A 430 44.17 -35.54 -7.40
N ARG A 431 44.46 -34.83 -6.30
CA ARG A 431 43.90 -33.51 -5.96
C ARG A 431 42.37 -33.51 -6.06
N SER A 432 41.72 -34.48 -5.41
CA SER A 432 40.27 -34.64 -5.47
C SER A 432 39.53 -33.51 -4.74
N VAL A 433 38.27 -33.29 -5.13
CA VAL A 433 37.35 -32.42 -4.39
C VAL A 433 36.28 -33.31 -3.77
N ARG A 434 36.23 -33.37 -2.44
CA ARG A 434 35.27 -34.19 -1.69
C ARG A 434 34.03 -33.38 -1.36
N PRO A 435 32.83 -33.76 -1.84
CA PRO A 435 31.58 -33.14 -1.42
C PRO A 435 31.34 -33.36 0.09
N VAL A 436 30.90 -32.31 0.78
CA VAL A 436 30.67 -32.33 2.24
C VAL A 436 29.25 -31.92 2.65
N ALA A 437 28.56 -31.14 1.82
CA ALA A 437 27.15 -30.81 2.00
C ALA A 437 26.53 -30.51 0.64
N TYR A 438 25.23 -30.74 0.51
CA TYR A 438 24.48 -30.39 -0.68
C TYR A 438 22.99 -30.24 -0.37
N SER A 439 22.28 -29.54 -1.25
CA SER A 439 20.82 -29.44 -1.23
C SER A 439 20.29 -29.26 -2.66
N GLY A 440 19.08 -29.72 -2.93
CA GLY A 440 18.49 -29.79 -4.27
C GLY A 440 18.63 -31.17 -4.93
N PHE A 441 18.45 -31.25 -6.25
CA PHE A 441 18.21 -32.51 -6.95
C PHE A 441 19.50 -33.32 -7.27
N GLU A 442 20.06 -34.00 -6.27
CA GLU A 442 21.36 -34.68 -6.40
C GLU A 442 21.32 -36.03 -7.16
N GLU A 443 20.45 -36.99 -6.82
CA GLU A 443 20.33 -38.32 -7.47
C GLU A 443 21.66 -38.98 -7.92
N GLY A 444 22.64 -39.10 -7.02
CA GLY A 444 23.94 -39.74 -7.30
C GLY A 444 24.81 -38.98 -8.31
N TYR A 445 24.48 -37.71 -8.59
CA TYR A 445 25.26 -36.85 -9.46
C TYR A 445 26.68 -36.69 -8.93
N LEU A 446 26.85 -36.31 -7.67
CA LEU A 446 28.14 -35.96 -7.06
C LEU A 446 29.10 -37.16 -7.06
N GLU A 447 28.59 -38.38 -6.90
CA GLU A 447 29.36 -39.63 -6.97
C GLU A 447 29.96 -39.89 -8.37
N THR A 448 29.31 -39.37 -9.42
CA THR A 448 29.74 -39.56 -10.82
C THR A 448 30.64 -38.46 -11.36
N LEU A 449 30.76 -37.32 -10.67
CA LEU A 449 31.48 -36.15 -11.20
C LEU A 449 33.01 -36.33 -11.20
N GLY A 450 33.58 -37.01 -10.20
CA GLY A 450 35.02 -37.22 -10.10
C GLY A 450 35.84 -35.92 -10.24
N ILE A 451 35.42 -34.85 -9.55
CA ILE A 451 35.99 -33.51 -9.68
C ILE A 451 37.37 -33.48 -9.04
N THR A 452 38.32 -32.81 -9.72
CA THR A 452 39.66 -32.56 -9.19
C THR A 452 39.99 -31.07 -9.29
N TRP A 453 40.97 -30.60 -8.53
CA TRP A 453 41.55 -29.26 -8.67
C TRP A 453 42.95 -29.29 -9.32
N ALA A 454 43.37 -30.44 -9.84
CA ALA A 454 44.54 -30.57 -10.71
C ALA A 454 44.33 -29.88 -12.07
N ASP A 455 45.41 -29.48 -12.74
CA ASP A 455 45.32 -28.90 -14.09
C ASP A 455 45.20 -30.01 -15.18
N ASN A 456 44.10 -30.77 -15.13
CA ASN A 456 43.77 -31.83 -16.08
C ASN A 456 42.35 -31.65 -16.65
N GLU A 457 41.92 -32.54 -17.54
CA GLU A 457 40.59 -32.50 -18.18
C GLU A 457 39.44 -32.37 -17.15
N ARG A 458 39.51 -33.08 -16.02
CA ARG A 458 38.51 -33.05 -14.95
C ARG A 458 38.72 -31.97 -13.89
N GLY A 459 39.78 -31.17 -13.98
CA GLY A 459 40.05 -30.07 -13.07
C GLY A 459 40.12 -28.70 -13.71
N ARG A 460 39.95 -28.62 -15.04
CA ARG A 460 39.73 -27.38 -15.80
C ARG A 460 38.26 -26.96 -15.89
N GLY A 461 37.36 -27.74 -15.29
CA GLY A 461 35.98 -27.34 -15.07
C GLY A 461 35.85 -26.16 -14.09
N PRO A 462 34.63 -25.61 -13.91
CA PRO A 462 34.39 -24.43 -13.08
C PRO A 462 34.90 -24.60 -11.63
N THR A 463 34.60 -25.73 -10.99
CA THR A 463 34.97 -25.97 -9.58
C THR A 463 36.48 -26.08 -9.37
N GLY A 464 37.17 -26.91 -10.16
CA GLY A 464 38.63 -27.03 -10.07
C GLY A 464 39.38 -25.75 -10.43
N THR A 465 38.81 -24.93 -11.33
CA THR A 465 39.36 -23.62 -11.69
C THR A 465 39.21 -22.62 -10.54
N ALA A 466 38.04 -22.53 -9.91
CA ALA A 466 37.81 -21.60 -8.81
C ALA A 466 38.73 -21.88 -7.61
N ILE A 467 38.90 -23.15 -7.24
CA ILE A 467 39.81 -23.56 -6.16
C ILE A 467 41.26 -23.18 -6.50
N ARG A 468 41.71 -23.45 -7.73
CA ARG A 468 43.09 -23.18 -8.14
C ARG A 468 43.42 -21.70 -8.27
N THR A 469 42.46 -20.88 -8.68
CA THR A 469 42.68 -19.43 -8.89
C THR A 469 42.31 -18.59 -7.68
N GLY A 470 41.52 -19.13 -6.75
CA GLY A 470 40.92 -18.37 -5.65
C GLY A 470 39.92 -17.31 -6.15
N LYS A 471 39.36 -17.46 -7.36
CA LYS A 471 38.38 -16.52 -7.94
C LYS A 471 37.09 -17.24 -8.40
N PRO A 472 35.93 -16.56 -8.38
CA PRO A 472 34.70 -17.08 -8.97
C PRO A 472 34.89 -17.61 -10.39
N SER A 473 34.26 -18.73 -10.70
CA SER A 473 34.29 -19.37 -12.02
C SER A 473 32.90 -19.82 -12.44
N MET A 474 32.53 -19.61 -13.70
CA MET A 474 31.17 -19.84 -14.17
C MET A 474 31.13 -20.65 -15.48
N CYS A 475 30.15 -21.54 -15.57
CA CYS A 475 29.70 -22.14 -16.81
C CYS A 475 28.34 -21.55 -17.15
N ARG A 476 28.31 -20.59 -18.10
CA ARG A 476 27.09 -19.88 -18.51
C ARG A 476 26.12 -20.80 -19.25
N ASN A 477 26.64 -21.76 -20.01
CA ASN A 477 25.83 -22.71 -20.75
C ASN A 477 26.55 -24.07 -20.85
N MET A 478 26.04 -25.05 -20.11
CA MET A 478 26.61 -26.39 -20.02
C MET A 478 26.49 -27.20 -21.32
N LEU A 479 25.54 -26.85 -22.20
CA LEU A 479 25.36 -27.50 -23.49
C LEU A 479 26.48 -27.13 -24.48
N THR A 480 26.99 -25.89 -24.38
CA THR A 480 27.92 -25.33 -25.36
C THR A 480 29.34 -25.12 -24.83
N ASP A 481 29.55 -24.99 -23.52
CA ASP A 481 30.88 -24.79 -22.94
C ASP A 481 31.76 -26.05 -23.10
N PRO A 482 32.89 -25.97 -23.84
CA PRO A 482 33.80 -27.10 -24.02
C PRO A 482 34.44 -27.56 -22.71
N ARG A 483 34.65 -26.65 -21.75
CA ARG A 483 35.27 -26.97 -20.45
C ARG A 483 34.36 -27.81 -19.55
N PHE A 484 33.07 -27.91 -19.88
CA PHE A 484 32.08 -28.67 -19.12
C PHE A 484 31.74 -30.03 -19.76
N GLU A 485 32.35 -30.36 -20.91
CA GLU A 485 32.07 -31.58 -21.67
C GLU A 485 32.07 -32.88 -20.82
N PRO A 486 33.03 -33.12 -19.90
CA PRO A 486 33.08 -34.36 -19.11
C PRO A 486 31.85 -34.61 -18.23
N TRP A 487 31.12 -33.56 -17.86
CA TRP A 487 29.98 -33.62 -16.93
C TRP A 487 28.63 -33.37 -17.61
N ARG A 488 28.65 -32.94 -18.88
CA ARG A 488 27.48 -32.48 -19.63
C ARG A 488 26.35 -33.51 -19.65
N GLU A 489 26.66 -34.77 -19.94
CA GLU A 489 25.63 -35.82 -20.03
C GLU A 489 24.86 -35.99 -18.71
N GLN A 490 25.57 -35.94 -17.57
CA GLN A 490 24.98 -36.11 -16.25
C GLN A 490 24.22 -34.85 -15.79
N ALA A 491 24.69 -33.67 -16.18
CA ALA A 491 24.02 -32.39 -15.90
C ALA A 491 22.70 -32.24 -16.67
N ILE A 492 22.67 -32.62 -17.96
CA ILE A 492 21.46 -32.59 -18.78
C ILE A 492 20.38 -33.52 -18.24
N LYS A 493 20.76 -34.74 -17.81
CA LYS A 493 19.81 -35.70 -17.21
C LYS A 493 19.04 -35.13 -16.03
N ARG A 494 19.61 -34.15 -15.34
CA ARG A 494 19.07 -33.53 -14.12
C ARG A 494 18.52 -32.11 -14.36
N GLY A 495 18.56 -31.64 -15.60
CA GLY A 495 18.01 -30.34 -16.00
C GLY A 495 18.89 -29.14 -15.64
N TYR A 496 20.19 -29.33 -15.38
CA TYR A 496 21.11 -28.24 -15.12
C TYR A 496 21.60 -27.61 -16.42
N ALA A 497 21.51 -26.29 -16.51
CA ALA A 497 21.87 -25.53 -17.70
C ALA A 497 23.11 -24.63 -17.48
N SER A 498 23.37 -24.23 -16.24
CA SER A 498 24.48 -23.34 -15.88
C SER A 498 24.92 -23.56 -14.44
N SER A 499 26.13 -23.10 -14.09
CA SER A 499 26.62 -23.11 -12.70
C SER A 499 27.58 -21.98 -12.42
N ILE A 500 27.49 -21.41 -11.22
CA ILE A 500 28.51 -20.54 -10.63
C ILE A 500 29.25 -21.29 -9.52
N VAL A 501 30.56 -21.10 -9.44
CA VAL A 501 31.42 -21.69 -8.43
C VAL A 501 32.21 -20.61 -7.73
N LEU A 502 32.11 -20.58 -6.41
CA LEU A 502 32.70 -19.57 -5.56
C LEU A 502 33.71 -20.27 -4.63
N PRO A 503 34.97 -19.81 -4.60
CA PRO A 503 36.02 -20.43 -3.78
C PRO A 503 35.80 -20.10 -2.30
N LEU A 504 36.04 -21.07 -1.43
CA LEU A 504 36.09 -20.86 0.02
C LEU A 504 37.55 -20.60 0.41
N VAL A 505 37.87 -19.34 0.71
CA VAL A 505 39.25 -18.88 0.91
C VAL A 505 39.52 -18.60 2.38
N SER A 506 40.63 -19.12 2.90
CA SER A 506 41.17 -18.78 4.22
C SER A 506 42.68 -18.57 4.10
N GLU A 507 43.22 -17.55 4.78
CA GLU A 507 44.66 -17.24 4.81
C GLU A 507 45.37 -17.23 3.42
N LYS A 508 44.62 -16.86 2.37
CA LYS A 508 45.03 -16.76 0.94
C LYS A 508 45.08 -18.07 0.15
N GLU A 509 44.61 -19.19 0.70
CA GLU A 509 44.43 -20.44 -0.05
C GLU A 509 42.95 -20.85 -0.05
N ALA A 510 42.47 -21.34 -1.21
CA ALA A 510 41.13 -21.90 -1.31
C ALA A 510 41.14 -23.34 -0.78
N PHE A 511 40.46 -23.58 0.34
CA PHE A 511 40.35 -24.91 0.94
C PHE A 511 39.13 -25.70 0.44
N GLY A 512 38.28 -25.06 -0.36
CA GLY A 512 37.09 -25.66 -0.93
C GLY A 512 36.38 -24.71 -1.90
N ALA A 513 35.18 -25.09 -2.30
CA ALA A 513 34.30 -24.25 -3.11
C ALA A 513 32.82 -24.60 -2.86
N ILE A 514 31.96 -23.59 -3.00
CA ILE A 514 30.52 -23.75 -3.12
C ILE A 514 30.14 -23.66 -4.59
N THR A 515 29.35 -24.62 -5.07
CA THR A 515 28.91 -24.70 -6.47
C THR A 515 27.39 -24.65 -6.50
N ILE A 516 26.85 -23.70 -7.26
CA ILE A 516 25.41 -23.44 -7.37
C ILE A 516 25.00 -23.67 -8.83
N TYR A 517 23.96 -24.48 -9.04
CA TYR A 517 23.41 -24.83 -10.35
C TYR A 517 22.09 -24.11 -10.59
N SER A 518 21.88 -23.70 -11.84
CA SER A 518 20.59 -23.18 -12.31
C SER A 518 20.08 -23.98 -13.50
N ARG A 519 18.74 -24.00 -13.64
CA ARG A 519 18.04 -24.58 -14.79
C ARG A 519 18.00 -23.62 -15.99
N ASP A 520 18.33 -22.36 -15.75
CA ASP A 520 18.38 -21.35 -16.80
C ASP A 520 19.79 -21.25 -17.41
N PRO A 521 19.89 -21.07 -18.73
CA PRO A 521 21.14 -20.73 -19.40
C PRO A 521 21.48 -19.24 -19.15
N ASP A 522 22.67 -18.99 -18.63
CA ASP A 522 23.23 -17.67 -18.26
C ASP A 522 22.38 -16.80 -17.29
N PRO A 523 22.04 -17.30 -16.09
CA PRO A 523 21.13 -16.59 -15.21
C PRO A 523 21.82 -15.65 -14.22
N PHE A 524 23.14 -15.69 -14.08
CA PHE A 524 23.86 -14.96 -13.04
C PHE A 524 24.34 -13.60 -13.55
N THR A 525 23.76 -12.52 -13.03
CA THR A 525 24.20 -11.15 -13.32
C THR A 525 25.41 -10.78 -12.47
N ASP A 526 26.13 -9.70 -12.84
CA ASP A 526 27.31 -9.25 -12.09
C ASP A 526 26.95 -8.87 -10.64
N ASP A 527 25.77 -8.29 -10.42
CA ASP A 527 25.27 -7.93 -9.08
C ASP A 527 24.95 -9.18 -8.22
N GLU A 528 24.35 -10.22 -8.82
CA GLU A 528 24.08 -11.49 -8.12
C GLU A 528 25.38 -12.24 -7.82
N VAL A 529 26.37 -12.19 -8.72
CA VAL A 529 27.70 -12.77 -8.51
C VAL A 529 28.39 -12.13 -7.31
N ALA A 530 28.30 -10.80 -7.15
CA ALA A 530 28.86 -10.10 -6.01
C ALA A 530 28.22 -10.56 -4.69
N LEU A 531 26.88 -10.59 -4.62
CA LEU A 531 26.15 -11.01 -3.41
C LEU A 531 26.42 -12.48 -3.03
N LEU A 532 26.47 -13.38 -4.01
CA LEU A 532 26.79 -14.77 -3.75
C LEU A 532 28.27 -14.94 -3.31
N SER A 533 29.17 -14.11 -3.81
CA SER A 533 30.57 -14.09 -3.38
C SER A 533 30.69 -13.68 -1.91
N ASP A 534 29.96 -12.65 -1.48
CA ASP A 534 29.91 -12.25 -0.06
C ASP A 534 29.38 -13.40 0.82
N LEU A 535 28.37 -14.14 0.35
CA LEU A 535 27.85 -15.32 1.06
C LEU A 535 28.91 -16.42 1.18
N ALA A 536 29.71 -16.64 0.14
CA ALA A 536 30.79 -17.63 0.16
C ALA A 536 31.93 -17.21 1.11
N ASP A 537 32.22 -15.92 1.23
CA ASP A 537 33.19 -15.37 2.19
C ASP A 537 32.71 -15.57 3.64
N ASP A 538 31.44 -15.28 3.94
CA ASP A 538 30.81 -15.54 5.23
C ASP A 538 30.80 -17.04 5.58
N LEU A 539 30.54 -17.90 4.59
CA LEU A 539 30.62 -19.35 4.73
C LEU A 539 32.04 -19.80 5.11
N ALA A 540 33.06 -19.31 4.41
CA ALA A 540 34.45 -19.62 4.69
C ALA A 540 34.87 -19.15 6.10
N TYR A 541 34.44 -17.96 6.50
CA TYR A 541 34.67 -17.42 7.84
C TYR A 541 33.97 -18.26 8.93
N GLY A 542 32.73 -18.68 8.70
CA GLY A 542 31.99 -19.51 9.65
C GLY A 542 32.62 -20.89 9.87
N ILE A 543 33.06 -21.55 8.81
CA ILE A 543 33.74 -22.86 8.88
C ILE A 543 35.03 -22.75 9.70
N THR A 544 35.87 -21.75 9.42
CA THR A 544 37.14 -21.55 10.15
C THR A 544 36.91 -21.25 11.64
N THR A 545 35.88 -20.46 11.94
CA THR A 545 35.49 -20.14 13.33
C THR A 545 35.01 -21.37 14.09
N ILE A 546 34.14 -22.19 13.49
CA ILE A 546 33.63 -23.43 14.11
C ILE A 546 34.77 -24.43 14.36
N ARG A 547 35.65 -24.65 13.37
CA ARG A 547 36.81 -25.54 13.51
C ARG A 547 37.73 -25.13 14.66
N THR A 548 38.04 -23.84 14.74
CA THR A 548 38.89 -23.28 15.81
C THR A 548 38.26 -23.49 17.19
N ARG A 549 36.94 -23.33 17.29
CA ARG A 549 36.20 -23.58 18.54
C ARG A 549 36.20 -25.06 18.92
N GLU A 550 35.94 -25.96 17.98
CA GLU A 550 35.94 -27.41 18.24
C GLU A 550 37.32 -27.91 18.67
N GLU A 551 38.40 -27.43 18.05
CA GLU A 551 39.77 -27.78 18.46
C GLU A 551 40.07 -27.33 19.88
N ARG A 552 39.68 -26.11 20.24
CA ARG A 552 39.81 -25.59 21.61
C ARG A 552 38.99 -26.42 22.60
N ASP A 553 37.73 -26.68 22.28
CA ASP A 553 36.81 -27.41 23.16
C ASP A 553 37.26 -28.87 23.32
N ARG A 554 37.82 -29.51 22.27
CA ARG A 554 38.44 -30.85 22.35
C ARG A 554 39.72 -30.84 23.20
N ALA A 555 40.57 -29.83 23.06
CA ALA A 555 41.78 -29.71 23.87
C ALA A 555 41.44 -29.48 25.35
N GLU A 556 40.45 -28.64 25.65
CA GLU A 556 39.96 -28.41 27.00
C GLU A 556 39.23 -29.62 27.58
N ALA A 557 38.43 -30.33 26.79
CA ALA A 557 37.76 -31.55 27.20
C ALA A 557 38.77 -32.69 27.44
N ALA A 558 39.79 -32.86 26.60
CA ALA A 558 40.85 -33.84 26.83
C ALA A 558 41.68 -33.51 28.09
N LEU A 559 41.93 -32.24 28.36
CA LEU A 559 42.59 -31.79 29.59
C LEU A 559 41.70 -32.03 30.82
N ARG A 560 40.42 -31.65 30.75
CA ARG A 560 39.42 -31.91 31.81
C ARG A 560 39.15 -33.38 32.02
N GLU A 561 39.12 -34.20 30.98
CA GLU A 561 38.89 -35.64 31.05
C GLU A 561 40.14 -36.33 31.61
N SER A 562 41.34 -35.93 31.22
CA SER A 562 42.56 -36.39 31.90
C SER A 562 42.53 -36.01 33.39
N GLU A 563 42.17 -34.78 33.75
CA GLU A 563 42.06 -34.34 35.15
C GLU A 563 40.91 -35.00 35.93
N ARG A 564 39.75 -35.24 35.28
CA ARG A 564 38.59 -35.93 35.85
C ARG A 564 38.84 -37.43 35.97
N LEU A 565 39.40 -38.11 34.98
CA LEU A 565 39.63 -39.55 35.01
C LEU A 565 40.56 -39.93 36.18
N TYR A 566 41.58 -39.11 36.45
CA TYR A 566 42.45 -39.29 37.63
C TYR A 566 41.77 -39.01 38.98
N ARG A 567 40.74 -38.13 39.04
CA ARG A 567 40.02 -37.79 40.28
C ARG A 567 38.75 -38.63 40.51
N ALA A 568 37.99 -38.90 39.45
CA ALA A 568 36.70 -39.61 39.42
C ALA A 568 36.84 -41.13 39.58
N ILE A 569 37.93 -41.75 39.09
CA ILE A 569 38.24 -43.15 39.42
C ILE A 569 38.42 -43.29 40.95
N GLY A 570 38.95 -42.28 41.65
CA GLY A 570 39.05 -42.30 43.12
C GLY A 570 37.74 -42.01 43.87
N GLU A 571 36.81 -41.23 43.28
CA GLU A 571 35.69 -40.62 44.00
C GLU A 571 34.27 -41.12 43.61
N THR A 572 34.05 -41.79 42.47
CA THR A 572 32.67 -41.97 41.93
C THR A 572 32.10 -43.39 41.98
N ILE A 573 32.93 -44.41 42.08
CA ILE A 573 32.47 -45.79 42.27
C ILE A 573 32.76 -46.14 43.74
N ASN A 574 31.76 -46.61 44.48
CA ASN A 574 31.97 -47.22 45.80
C ASN A 574 32.61 -48.60 45.58
N TYR A 575 33.88 -48.59 45.19
CA TYR A 575 34.69 -49.78 45.10
C TYR A 575 35.89 -49.69 46.02
N GLY A 576 36.27 -50.84 46.55
CA GLY A 576 37.46 -51.00 47.35
C GLY A 576 38.48 -51.83 46.60
N VAL A 577 39.67 -51.29 46.34
CA VAL A 577 40.80 -52.12 45.90
C VAL A 577 41.50 -52.67 47.13
N TRP A 578 41.82 -53.95 47.12
CA TRP A 578 42.57 -54.57 48.20
C TRP A 578 43.68 -55.47 47.65
N VAL A 579 44.76 -55.56 48.41
CA VAL A 579 45.89 -56.45 48.15
C VAL A 579 46.16 -57.27 49.41
N CYS A 580 46.33 -58.57 49.24
CA CYS A 580 46.69 -59.50 50.31
C CYS A 580 48.03 -60.17 50.03
N ALA A 581 48.76 -60.55 51.09
CA ALA A 581 49.93 -61.39 51.01
C ALA A 581 49.57 -62.80 50.47
N PRO A 582 50.56 -63.62 50.04
CA PRO A 582 50.30 -64.96 49.48
C PRO A 582 49.48 -65.89 50.38
N ASP A 583 49.55 -65.71 51.70
CA ASP A 583 48.80 -66.47 52.71
C ASP A 583 47.35 -65.96 52.93
N GLY A 584 46.91 -64.96 52.15
CA GLY A 584 45.55 -64.42 52.15
C GLY A 584 45.31 -63.26 53.13
N ARG A 585 46.35 -62.80 53.86
CA ARG A 585 46.26 -61.69 54.81
C ARG A 585 46.26 -60.34 54.11
N ASN A 586 45.30 -59.46 54.42
CA ASN A 586 45.22 -58.13 53.84
C ASN A 586 46.46 -57.30 54.22
N THR A 587 47.13 -56.77 53.20
CA THR A 587 48.31 -55.89 53.33
C THR A 587 48.02 -54.46 52.91
N TYR A 588 46.99 -54.26 52.10
CA TYR A 588 46.57 -52.96 51.64
C TYR A 588 45.07 -52.97 51.29
N ALA A 589 44.38 -51.89 51.63
CA ALA A 589 43.06 -51.56 51.14
C ALA A 589 43.04 -50.07 50.76
N SER A 590 42.38 -49.77 49.65
CA SER A 590 42.24 -48.41 49.14
C SER A 590 41.51 -47.52 50.14
N GLU A 591 41.86 -46.24 50.15
CA GLU A 591 41.25 -45.25 51.04
C GLU A 591 39.72 -45.18 50.86
N SER A 592 39.21 -45.41 49.65
CA SER A 592 37.78 -45.46 49.34
C SER A 592 37.06 -46.60 50.08
N PHE A 593 37.68 -47.78 50.21
CA PHE A 593 37.12 -48.91 50.99
C PHE A 593 37.13 -48.60 52.50
N LEU A 594 38.26 -48.13 53.01
CA LEU A 594 38.46 -47.84 54.42
C LEU A 594 37.49 -46.75 54.91
N LYS A 595 37.24 -45.73 54.08
CA LYS A 595 36.21 -44.70 54.33
C LYS A 595 34.79 -45.25 54.24
N LEU A 596 34.51 -46.17 53.30
CA LEU A 596 33.18 -46.74 53.11
C LEU A 596 32.73 -47.58 54.32
N VAL A 597 33.63 -48.35 54.92
CA VAL A 597 33.32 -49.25 56.05
C VAL A 597 33.77 -48.70 57.41
N GLY A 598 34.52 -47.59 57.44
CA GLY A 598 34.84 -46.82 58.65
C GLY A 598 35.96 -47.37 59.52
N ILE A 599 36.91 -48.11 58.94
CA ILE A 599 38.04 -48.71 59.66
C ILE A 599 39.37 -48.21 59.10
N THR A 600 40.44 -48.22 59.90
CA THR A 600 41.79 -47.86 59.42
C THR A 600 42.46 -49.02 58.70
N GLN A 601 43.53 -48.76 57.94
CA GLN A 601 44.32 -49.80 57.30
C GLN A 601 44.89 -50.78 58.34
N GLU A 602 45.35 -50.31 59.51
CA GLU A 602 45.84 -51.21 60.55
C GLU A 602 44.73 -52.14 61.08
N GLN A 603 43.49 -51.64 61.22
CA GLN A 603 42.35 -52.44 61.64
C GLN A 603 41.87 -53.41 60.55
N CYS A 604 41.98 -53.03 59.27
CA CYS A 604 41.60 -53.84 58.12
C CYS A 604 42.61 -54.96 57.80
N SER A 605 43.85 -54.82 58.26
CA SER A 605 44.97 -55.73 57.95
C SER A 605 44.72 -57.16 58.45
N ASP A 606 45.46 -58.10 57.89
CA ASP A 606 45.25 -59.54 58.09
C ASP A 606 43.82 -59.99 57.70
N PHE A 607 42.98 -60.37 58.66
CA PHE A 607 41.57 -60.74 58.43
C PHE A 607 40.59 -59.80 59.15
N GLY A 608 41.05 -58.61 59.57
CA GLY A 608 40.23 -57.65 60.34
C GLY A 608 39.03 -57.08 59.57
N TRP A 609 39.05 -57.12 58.23
CA TRP A 609 37.88 -56.81 57.39
C TRP A 609 36.67 -57.75 57.63
N GLY A 610 36.87 -58.89 58.29
CA GLY A 610 35.78 -59.78 58.66
C GLY A 610 34.78 -59.16 59.66
N GLU A 611 35.19 -58.16 60.43
CA GLU A 611 34.35 -57.50 61.45
C GLU A 611 33.27 -56.57 60.85
N VAL A 612 33.42 -56.20 59.57
CA VAL A 612 32.46 -55.33 58.86
C VAL A 612 31.48 -56.09 57.96
N LEU A 613 31.59 -57.42 57.88
CA LEU A 613 30.64 -58.28 57.17
C LEU A 613 29.31 -58.42 57.94
N HIS A 614 28.22 -58.65 57.21
CA HIS A 614 26.95 -59.02 57.82
C HIS A 614 27.11 -60.30 58.66
N PRO A 615 26.55 -60.37 59.88
CA PRO A 615 26.72 -61.53 60.76
C PRO A 615 26.39 -62.87 60.10
N ASP A 616 25.31 -62.92 59.30
CA ASP A 616 24.90 -64.11 58.56
C ASP A 616 25.86 -64.50 57.41
N ASP A 617 26.65 -63.55 56.91
CA ASP A 617 27.55 -63.74 55.77
C ASP A 617 29.02 -63.92 56.22
N ALA A 618 29.37 -63.57 57.47
CA ALA A 618 30.76 -63.42 57.91
C ALA A 618 31.54 -64.74 57.99
N GLU A 619 30.99 -65.76 58.67
CA GLU A 619 31.67 -67.04 58.87
C GLU A 619 31.89 -67.78 57.55
N SER A 620 30.86 -67.82 56.70
CA SER A 620 30.91 -68.47 55.39
C SER A 620 31.87 -67.76 54.43
N THR A 621 31.88 -66.43 54.41
CA THR A 621 32.75 -65.62 53.54
C THR A 621 34.23 -65.75 53.93
N ILE A 622 34.55 -65.68 55.23
CA ILE A 622 35.95 -65.82 55.69
C ILE A 622 36.48 -67.24 55.44
N ALA A 623 35.65 -68.26 55.68
CA ALA A 623 36.01 -69.65 55.41
C ALA A 623 36.27 -69.88 53.92
N ALA A 624 35.40 -69.35 53.05
CA ALA A 624 35.56 -69.44 51.60
C ALA A 624 36.83 -68.71 51.12
N TRP A 625 37.16 -67.54 51.69
CA TRP A 625 38.37 -66.81 51.31
C TRP A 625 39.65 -67.56 51.71
N LYS A 626 39.71 -68.14 52.92
CA LYS A 626 40.85 -68.93 53.36
C LYS A 626 41.08 -70.16 52.48
N GLU A 627 40.00 -70.85 52.08
CA GLU A 627 40.10 -71.98 51.16
C GLU A 627 40.52 -71.55 49.76
N CYS A 628 40.03 -70.41 49.27
CA CYS A 628 40.47 -69.80 48.01
C CYS A 628 41.97 -69.47 48.02
N ALA A 629 42.46 -68.85 49.10
CA ALA A 629 43.88 -68.53 49.26
C ALA A 629 44.77 -69.78 49.29
N ARG A 630 44.29 -70.87 49.92
CA ARG A 630 45.00 -72.16 49.98
C ARG A 630 45.05 -72.89 48.64
N THR A 631 43.96 -72.84 47.86
CA THR A 631 43.81 -73.57 46.60
C THR A 631 44.28 -72.79 45.37
N GLY A 632 44.43 -71.46 45.49
CA GLY A 632 44.90 -70.60 44.40
C GLY A 632 43.85 -70.33 43.31
N GLY A 633 42.56 -70.51 43.63
CA GLY A 633 41.41 -70.26 42.74
C GLY A 633 41.03 -68.77 42.63
N THR A 634 40.07 -68.44 41.78
CA THR A 634 39.52 -67.07 41.67
C THR A 634 38.45 -66.83 42.73
N TRP A 635 38.52 -65.68 43.38
CA TRP A 635 37.54 -65.24 44.36
C TRP A 635 36.42 -64.46 43.68
N ASP A 636 35.17 -64.87 43.88
CA ASP A 636 33.99 -64.22 43.35
C ASP A 636 32.79 -64.53 44.25
N ILE A 637 32.30 -63.53 44.97
CA ILE A 637 31.21 -63.71 45.94
C ILE A 637 30.39 -62.43 46.08
N GLU A 638 29.09 -62.59 46.29
CA GLU A 638 28.22 -61.51 46.75
C GLU A 638 27.99 -61.66 48.25
N HIS A 639 28.29 -60.60 49.00
CA HIS A 639 28.03 -60.52 50.43
C HIS A 639 27.66 -59.10 50.80
N ARG A 640 27.32 -58.88 52.08
CA ARG A 640 26.96 -57.54 52.56
C ARG A 640 28.01 -57.02 53.53
N PHE A 641 28.45 -55.80 53.28
CA PHE A 641 29.26 -55.02 54.23
C PHE A 641 28.41 -53.98 54.92
N ARG A 642 28.77 -53.64 56.16
CA ARG A 642 28.20 -52.51 56.88
C ARG A 642 28.90 -51.24 56.44
N GLY A 643 28.14 -50.30 55.88
CA GLY A 643 28.64 -48.96 55.61
C GLY A 643 28.81 -48.15 56.90
N VAL A 644 29.55 -47.05 56.82
CA VAL A 644 29.62 -46.03 57.89
C VAL A 644 28.27 -45.42 58.23
N ASP A 645 27.31 -45.50 57.32
CA ASP A 645 25.91 -45.09 57.50
C ASP A 645 25.08 -46.09 58.33
N GLY A 646 25.67 -47.22 58.71
CA GLY A 646 25.03 -48.29 59.47
C GLY A 646 24.12 -49.20 58.64
N GLN A 647 24.01 -48.98 57.32
CA GLN A 647 23.23 -49.82 56.43
C GLN A 647 24.06 -50.97 55.85
N TRP A 648 23.36 -52.01 55.37
CA TRP A 648 23.97 -53.17 54.76
C TRP A 648 23.93 -53.05 53.24
N HIS A 649 25.10 -52.84 52.63
CA HIS A 649 25.23 -52.65 51.19
C HIS A 649 25.56 -53.99 50.53
N PRO A 650 24.81 -54.42 49.49
CA PRO A 650 25.16 -55.61 48.71
C PRO A 650 26.40 -55.33 47.87
N VAL A 651 27.45 -56.12 48.11
CA VAL A 651 28.76 -55.95 47.50
C VAL A 651 29.17 -57.23 46.78
N LEU A 652 29.59 -57.05 45.53
CA LEU A 652 30.24 -58.09 44.73
C LEU A 652 31.76 -57.96 44.92
N ALA A 653 32.37 -58.96 45.56
CA ALA A 653 33.81 -59.03 45.78
C ALA A 653 34.47 -60.00 44.81
N ARG A 654 35.47 -59.55 44.05
CA ARG A 654 36.21 -60.37 43.10
C ARG A 654 37.72 -60.19 43.25
N GLY A 655 38.47 -61.29 43.30
CA GLY A 655 39.92 -61.28 43.51
C GLY A 655 40.65 -62.38 42.75
N VAL A 656 41.89 -62.10 42.38
CA VAL A 656 42.75 -63.01 41.61
C VAL A 656 44.15 -63.12 42.23
N PRO A 657 44.82 -64.28 42.12
CA PRO A 657 46.21 -64.43 42.55
C PRO A 657 47.15 -63.82 41.51
N VAL A 658 48.09 -63.01 41.98
CA VAL A 658 49.21 -62.52 41.18
C VAL A 658 50.38 -63.48 41.38
N ARG A 659 50.97 -63.95 40.29
CA ARG A 659 52.02 -64.98 40.30
C ARG A 659 53.32 -64.46 39.70
N ASP A 660 54.44 -64.96 40.18
CA ASP A 660 55.74 -64.75 39.54
C ASP A 660 55.92 -65.66 38.31
N GLU A 661 57.06 -65.50 37.64
CA GLU A 661 57.44 -66.26 36.44
C GLU A 661 57.60 -67.77 36.69
N GLN A 662 57.74 -68.19 37.94
CA GLN A 662 57.81 -69.61 38.35
C GLN A 662 56.43 -70.17 38.77
N GLY A 663 55.38 -69.36 38.69
CA GLY A 663 53.99 -69.74 38.98
C GLY A 663 53.60 -69.66 40.46
N ALA A 664 54.51 -69.21 41.34
CA ALA A 664 54.24 -69.03 42.76
C ALA A 664 53.46 -67.73 43.00
N ILE A 665 52.51 -67.75 43.94
CA ILE A 665 51.68 -66.58 44.25
C ILE A 665 52.51 -65.57 45.04
N THR A 666 52.67 -64.35 44.51
CA THR A 666 53.42 -63.26 45.15
C THR A 666 52.51 -62.34 45.96
N CYS A 667 51.27 -62.17 45.54
CA CYS A 667 50.20 -61.51 46.30
C CYS A 667 48.84 -61.82 45.68
N TRP A 668 47.76 -61.38 46.33
CA TRP A 668 46.41 -61.39 45.79
C TRP A 668 45.95 -59.95 45.59
N ALA A 669 45.25 -59.69 44.49
CA ALA A 669 44.67 -58.39 44.22
C ALA A 669 43.20 -58.54 43.85
N GLY A 670 42.36 -57.68 44.38
CA GLY A 670 40.93 -57.74 44.13
C GLY A 670 40.21 -56.42 44.34
N ILE A 671 38.95 -56.41 43.93
CA ILE A 671 38.05 -55.30 44.08
C ILE A 671 36.76 -55.74 44.79
N ASN A 672 36.18 -54.84 45.57
CA ASN A 672 34.84 -54.95 46.14
C ASN A 672 33.97 -53.89 45.45
N LEU A 673 32.82 -54.24 44.89
CA LEU A 673 31.94 -53.32 44.15
C LEU A 673 30.52 -53.32 44.73
N ASP A 674 30.02 -52.17 45.17
CA ASP A 674 28.63 -51.99 45.59
C ASP A 674 27.67 -52.00 44.39
N ILE A 675 26.68 -52.90 44.38
CA ILE A 675 25.75 -53.11 43.25
C ILE A 675 24.34 -52.51 43.47
N SER A 676 24.17 -51.63 44.47
CA SER A 676 22.87 -51.06 44.83
C SER A 676 22.16 -50.32 43.68
N ARG A 677 22.90 -49.57 42.85
CA ARG A 677 22.35 -48.80 41.72
C ARG A 677 21.90 -49.67 40.53
N LEU A 678 22.53 -50.82 40.31
CA LEU A 678 22.18 -51.72 39.20
C LEU A 678 20.73 -52.23 39.34
N LYS A 679 20.29 -52.48 40.59
CA LYS A 679 18.92 -52.90 40.89
C LYS A 679 17.87 -51.79 40.74
N GLN A 680 18.27 -50.52 40.66
CA GLN A 680 17.32 -49.40 40.43
C GLN A 680 17.04 -49.14 38.94
N ALA A 681 17.98 -49.45 38.04
CA ALA A 681 17.85 -49.18 36.60
C ALA A 681 16.80 -50.07 35.89
N GLU A 682 16.51 -51.26 36.43
CA GLU A 682 15.47 -52.16 35.88
C GLU A 682 14.05 -51.57 36.01
N VAL A 683 13.82 -50.63 36.92
CA VAL A 683 12.52 -49.96 37.10
C VAL A 683 12.28 -48.91 36.00
N SER A 684 13.32 -48.24 35.50
CA SER A 684 13.22 -47.15 34.52
C SER A 684 12.81 -47.59 33.11
N LEU A 685 12.95 -48.88 32.77
CA LEU A 685 12.57 -49.42 31.46
C LEU A 685 11.04 -49.48 31.28
N ALA A 686 10.27 -49.51 32.37
CA ALA A 686 8.80 -49.52 32.32
C ALA A 686 8.21 -48.16 31.92
N ASP A 687 8.92 -47.05 32.21
CA ASP A 687 8.44 -45.69 31.98
C ASP A 687 8.49 -45.28 30.48
N ALA A 688 9.48 -45.78 29.72
CA ALA A 688 9.62 -45.47 28.29
C ALA A 688 8.48 -46.02 27.41
N ARG A 689 7.77 -47.06 27.87
CA ARG A 689 6.62 -47.64 27.14
C ARG A 689 5.37 -46.75 27.22
N ALA A 690 5.20 -46.02 28.33
CA ALA A 690 4.10 -45.08 28.51
C ALA A 690 4.24 -43.82 27.61
N GLU A 691 5.47 -43.40 27.32
CA GLU A 691 5.78 -42.23 26.48
C GLU A 691 5.37 -42.41 25.00
N ALA A 692 5.43 -43.65 24.47
CA ALA A 692 5.05 -43.96 23.09
C ALA A 692 3.52 -43.90 22.88
N GLU A 693 2.73 -44.31 23.88
CA GLU A 693 1.27 -44.21 23.86
C GLU A 693 0.81 -42.74 23.92
N GLN A 694 1.56 -41.89 24.61
CA GLN A 694 1.28 -40.45 24.70
C GLN A 694 1.48 -39.71 23.36
N ARG A 695 2.53 -40.03 22.60
CA ARG A 695 2.78 -39.44 21.26
C ARG A 695 1.70 -39.76 20.22
N ALA A 696 1.08 -40.94 20.31
CA ALA A 696 -0.01 -41.32 19.41
C ALA A 696 -1.29 -40.48 19.68
N ALA A 697 -1.60 -40.23 20.95
CA ALA A 697 -2.72 -39.37 21.35
C ALA A 697 -2.51 -37.89 20.95
N GLU A 698 -1.27 -37.41 20.96
CA GLU A 698 -0.92 -36.05 20.53
C GLU A 698 -1.17 -35.82 19.03
N LEU A 699 -0.86 -36.79 18.17
CA LEU A 699 -1.10 -36.70 16.72
C LEU A 699 -2.59 -36.72 16.36
N GLU A 700 -3.42 -37.50 17.06
CA GLU A 700 -4.88 -37.48 16.89
C GLU A 700 -5.49 -36.14 17.33
N SER A 701 -5.00 -35.57 18.43
CA SER A 701 -5.41 -34.25 18.89
C SER A 701 -5.05 -33.15 17.88
N PHE A 702 -3.84 -33.18 17.32
CA PHE A 702 -3.38 -32.25 16.29
C PHE A 702 -4.23 -32.32 15.01
N PHE A 703 -4.50 -33.54 14.53
CA PHE A 703 -5.37 -33.75 13.37
C PHE A 703 -6.80 -33.24 13.61
N ALA A 704 -7.33 -33.42 14.83
CA ALA A 704 -8.65 -32.94 15.24
C ALA A 704 -8.71 -31.44 15.50
N SER A 705 -7.60 -30.74 15.75
CA SER A 705 -7.59 -29.30 16.06
C SER A 705 -7.42 -28.39 14.84
N MET A 706 -7.05 -28.91 13.67
CA MET A 706 -6.84 -28.10 12.46
C MET A 706 -8.10 -27.35 12.01
N GLU A 707 -7.93 -26.09 11.62
CA GLU A 707 -8.99 -25.22 11.06
C GLU A 707 -9.21 -25.45 9.56
N ASP A 708 -8.28 -26.11 8.88
CA ASP A 708 -8.49 -26.60 7.50
C ASP A 708 -9.17 -27.97 7.52
N GLY A 709 -10.03 -28.23 6.55
CA GLY A 709 -10.64 -29.55 6.37
C GLY A 709 -9.63 -30.50 5.74
N VAL A 710 -9.25 -31.57 6.44
CA VAL A 710 -8.29 -32.57 5.95
C VAL A 710 -8.95 -33.93 5.83
N MET A 711 -8.77 -34.58 4.67
CA MET A 711 -9.28 -35.91 4.37
C MET A 711 -8.19 -36.75 3.69
N LEU A 712 -8.13 -38.03 4.02
CA LEU A 712 -7.36 -39.06 3.34
C LEU A 712 -8.33 -39.98 2.59
N LEU A 713 -8.06 -40.21 1.32
CA LEU A 713 -8.83 -41.06 0.42
C LEU A 713 -8.03 -42.31 0.07
N ASP A 714 -8.71 -43.45 -0.12
CA ASP A 714 -8.10 -44.63 -0.73
C ASP A 714 -8.08 -44.55 -2.26
N SER A 715 -7.44 -45.52 -2.92
CA SER A 715 -7.37 -45.64 -4.39
C SER A 715 -8.73 -45.72 -5.11
N GLN A 716 -9.83 -45.90 -4.38
CA GLN A 716 -11.20 -45.92 -4.91
C GLN A 716 -11.98 -44.63 -4.54
N GLY A 717 -11.33 -43.64 -3.93
CA GLY A 717 -11.94 -42.37 -3.53
C GLY A 717 -12.84 -42.47 -2.29
N ARG A 718 -12.68 -43.50 -1.45
CA ARG A 718 -13.35 -43.59 -0.14
C ARG A 718 -12.54 -42.87 0.91
N ILE A 719 -13.22 -42.15 1.80
CA ILE A 719 -12.59 -41.46 2.92
C ILE A 719 -12.10 -42.51 3.93
N VAL A 720 -10.78 -42.58 4.11
CA VAL A 720 -10.12 -43.45 5.09
C VAL A 720 -10.00 -42.74 6.44
N LEU A 721 -9.80 -41.42 6.40
CA LEU A 721 -9.60 -40.59 7.58
C LEU A 721 -10.01 -39.15 7.28
N SER A 722 -10.70 -38.47 8.20
CA SER A 722 -11.13 -37.08 8.05
C SER A 722 -11.20 -36.38 9.39
N ASN A 723 -10.77 -35.12 9.46
CA ASN A 723 -10.83 -34.35 10.69
C ASN A 723 -12.24 -33.76 10.94
N LYS A 724 -12.48 -33.23 12.14
CA LYS A 724 -13.78 -32.66 12.53
C LYS A 724 -14.21 -31.51 11.60
N THR A 725 -13.26 -30.72 11.12
CA THR A 725 -13.50 -29.56 10.24
C THR A 725 -13.97 -30.02 8.87
N ALA A 726 -13.35 -31.07 8.31
CA ALA A 726 -13.80 -31.69 7.07
C ALA A 726 -15.24 -32.20 7.17
N ALA A 727 -15.56 -32.86 8.29
CA ALA A 727 -16.90 -33.36 8.57
C ALA A 727 -17.93 -32.22 8.74
N ALA A 728 -17.56 -31.11 9.36
CA ALA A 728 -18.46 -29.97 9.59
C ALA A 728 -18.73 -29.15 8.32
N VAL A 729 -17.71 -28.86 7.50
CA VAL A 729 -17.85 -28.00 6.32
C VAL A 729 -18.43 -28.73 5.11
N LEU A 730 -18.05 -30.00 4.89
CA LEU A 730 -18.56 -30.82 3.79
C LEU A 730 -19.73 -31.74 4.21
N GLY A 731 -20.03 -31.80 5.51
CA GLY A 731 -21.17 -32.53 6.08
C GLY A 731 -21.12 -34.05 5.92
N VAL A 732 -19.94 -34.67 5.74
CA VAL A 732 -19.74 -36.08 5.28
C VAL A 732 -19.72 -37.11 6.40
N ASP A 733 -20.37 -38.26 6.13
CA ASP A 733 -20.30 -39.48 6.93
C ASP A 733 -19.04 -40.29 6.55
N PRO A 734 -18.21 -40.73 7.51
CA PRO A 734 -16.96 -41.49 7.28
C PRO A 734 -17.11 -42.77 6.45
N SER A 735 -18.32 -43.27 6.24
CA SER A 735 -18.59 -44.50 5.47
C SER A 735 -18.91 -44.27 3.97
N SER A 736 -18.96 -43.01 3.52
CA SER A 736 -19.36 -42.64 2.15
C SER A 736 -18.17 -42.35 1.23
N SER A 737 -18.30 -42.66 -0.07
CA SER A 737 -17.32 -42.21 -1.08
C SER A 737 -17.48 -40.71 -1.31
N LEU A 738 -16.38 -39.96 -1.17
CA LEU A 738 -16.36 -38.51 -1.41
C LEU A 738 -16.79 -38.21 -2.86
N THR A 739 -16.34 -39.04 -3.81
CA THR A 739 -16.65 -38.96 -5.24
C THR A 739 -18.15 -39.07 -5.52
N ASP A 740 -18.87 -39.92 -4.80
CA ASP A 740 -20.33 -40.08 -4.98
C ASP A 740 -21.14 -38.91 -4.44
N ARG A 741 -20.62 -38.20 -3.42
CA ARG A 741 -21.29 -37.01 -2.91
C ARG A 741 -20.97 -35.77 -3.71
N VAL A 742 -19.76 -35.63 -4.26
CA VAL A 742 -19.44 -34.56 -5.21
C VAL A 742 -20.34 -34.66 -6.45
N LYS A 743 -20.64 -35.88 -6.92
CA LYS A 743 -21.67 -36.15 -7.96
C LYS A 743 -23.08 -35.70 -7.57
N LYS A 744 -23.40 -35.63 -6.28
CA LYS A 744 -24.73 -35.31 -5.74
C LYS A 744 -24.90 -33.84 -5.34
N ALA A 745 -23.88 -33.22 -4.76
CA ALA A 745 -23.89 -31.84 -4.26
C ALA A 745 -23.59 -30.80 -5.36
N GLY A 746 -22.83 -31.17 -6.39
CA GLY A 746 -22.62 -30.31 -7.57
C GLY A 746 -21.88 -29.00 -7.27
N GLY A 747 -20.60 -29.10 -6.87
CA GLY A 747 -19.72 -27.94 -6.71
C GLY A 747 -19.78 -27.03 -7.95
N ARG A 748 -19.64 -25.72 -7.77
CA ARG A 748 -19.73 -24.71 -8.83
C ARG A 748 -18.42 -23.95 -8.96
N ARG A 749 -18.12 -23.42 -10.13
CA ARG A 749 -17.04 -22.46 -10.33
C ARG A 749 -17.41 -21.11 -9.68
N LEU A 750 -16.45 -20.20 -9.54
CA LEU A 750 -16.68 -18.87 -8.95
C LEU A 750 -17.70 -18.01 -9.73
N ASP A 751 -17.89 -18.29 -11.02
CA ASP A 751 -18.92 -17.68 -11.88
C ASP A 751 -20.32 -18.33 -11.74
N GLY A 752 -20.47 -19.31 -10.84
CA GLY A 752 -21.73 -20.00 -10.55
C GLY A 752 -22.05 -21.22 -11.43
N THR A 753 -21.20 -21.56 -12.40
CA THR A 753 -21.42 -22.72 -13.31
C THR A 753 -21.10 -24.08 -12.63
N PRO A 754 -21.82 -25.19 -12.92
CA PRO A 754 -21.54 -26.51 -12.32
C PRO A 754 -20.16 -27.08 -12.71
N MET A 755 -19.45 -27.69 -11.76
CA MET A 755 -18.13 -28.29 -11.91
C MET A 755 -18.22 -29.82 -12.07
N PRO A 756 -17.68 -30.42 -13.15
CA PRO A 756 -17.58 -31.88 -13.32
C PRO A 756 -16.73 -32.55 -12.22
N VAL A 757 -17.01 -33.81 -11.92
CA VAL A 757 -16.32 -34.54 -10.84
C VAL A 757 -14.86 -34.78 -11.19
N GLU A 758 -14.58 -35.00 -12.47
CA GLU A 758 -13.25 -35.17 -13.05
C GLU A 758 -12.41 -33.88 -12.97
N GLU A 759 -13.04 -32.72 -12.75
CA GLU A 759 -12.34 -31.44 -12.57
C GLU A 759 -12.05 -31.14 -11.09
N THR A 760 -12.55 -31.98 -10.17
CA THR A 760 -12.34 -31.76 -8.74
C THR A 760 -10.91 -32.05 -8.32
N ALA A 761 -10.41 -31.31 -7.34
CA ALA A 761 -9.07 -31.49 -6.81
C ALA A 761 -8.83 -32.93 -6.31
N ALA A 762 -9.85 -33.55 -5.70
CA ALA A 762 -9.79 -34.92 -5.20
C ALA A 762 -9.63 -35.97 -6.32
N ASP A 763 -10.44 -35.90 -7.38
CA ASP A 763 -10.39 -36.88 -8.49
C ASP A 763 -9.08 -36.77 -9.29
N ARG A 764 -8.63 -35.54 -9.53
CA ARG A 764 -7.33 -35.26 -10.16
C ARG A 764 -6.17 -35.81 -9.34
N ALA A 765 -6.23 -35.70 -8.01
CA ALA A 765 -5.21 -36.28 -7.13
C ALA A 765 -5.20 -37.81 -7.13
N LEU A 766 -6.34 -38.48 -7.23
CA LEU A 766 -6.40 -39.94 -7.36
C LEU A 766 -5.81 -40.43 -8.69
N ARG A 767 -5.82 -39.59 -9.73
CA ARG A 767 -5.11 -39.83 -11.01
C ARG A 767 -3.61 -39.49 -10.96
N GLY A 768 -3.13 -39.04 -9.81
CA GLY A 768 -1.72 -38.76 -9.56
C GLY A 768 -1.31 -37.28 -9.73
N GLU A 769 -2.26 -36.36 -9.94
CA GLU A 769 -1.98 -34.92 -10.06
C GLU A 769 -1.85 -34.25 -8.68
N VAL A 770 -0.90 -33.34 -8.51
CA VAL A 770 -0.90 -32.42 -7.36
C VAL A 770 -1.70 -31.19 -7.75
N VAL A 771 -2.76 -30.88 -7.00
CA VAL A 771 -3.65 -29.75 -7.24
C VAL A 771 -3.48 -28.75 -6.11
N SER A 772 -3.22 -27.48 -6.47
CA SER A 772 -3.06 -26.38 -5.52
C SER A 772 -4.02 -25.23 -5.83
N ASP A 773 -4.58 -24.63 -4.79
CA ASP A 773 -5.50 -23.48 -4.82
C ASP A 773 -6.68 -23.62 -5.81
N ALA A 774 -7.26 -24.81 -5.88
CA ALA A 774 -8.46 -25.02 -6.68
C ALA A 774 -9.68 -24.44 -5.96
N ARG A 775 -10.16 -23.28 -6.41
CA ARG A 775 -11.28 -22.57 -5.80
C ARG A 775 -12.61 -22.99 -6.41
N CYS A 776 -13.56 -23.39 -5.59
CA CYS A 776 -14.92 -23.64 -6.05
C CYS A 776 -15.95 -23.24 -5.00
N VAL A 777 -17.13 -22.89 -5.48
CA VAL A 777 -18.30 -22.63 -4.66
C VAL A 777 -18.91 -23.97 -4.31
N VAL A 778 -18.90 -24.32 -3.03
CA VAL A 778 -19.57 -25.52 -2.55
C VAL A 778 -20.96 -25.12 -2.08
N PRO A 779 -22.03 -25.56 -2.77
CA PRO A 779 -23.39 -25.30 -2.34
C PRO A 779 -23.68 -26.07 -1.06
N SER A 780 -24.32 -25.39 -0.10
CA SER A 780 -24.78 -25.97 1.16
C SER A 780 -26.31 -26.08 1.14
N GLU A 781 -26.86 -27.20 1.61
CA GLU A 781 -28.32 -27.37 1.75
C GLU A 781 -28.88 -26.64 2.99
N GLU A 782 -28.03 -26.30 3.97
CA GLU A 782 -28.43 -25.68 5.25
C GLU A 782 -27.89 -24.24 5.46
N GLN A 783 -26.92 -23.77 4.66
CA GLN A 783 -26.25 -22.46 4.82
C GLN A 783 -26.00 -21.73 3.49
N ALA A 784 -25.52 -20.48 3.55
CA ALA A 784 -25.06 -19.74 2.37
C ALA A 784 -23.94 -20.49 1.64
N ASN A 785 -23.87 -20.33 0.32
CA ASN A 785 -22.81 -20.92 -0.50
C ASN A 785 -21.44 -20.45 0.00
N ARG A 786 -20.51 -21.39 0.17
CA ARG A 786 -19.15 -21.10 0.62
C ARG A 786 -18.18 -21.20 -0.55
N VAL A 787 -17.18 -20.34 -0.57
CA VAL A 787 -16.05 -20.44 -1.49
C VAL A 787 -14.94 -21.20 -0.79
N LEU A 788 -14.61 -22.39 -1.28
CA LEU A 788 -13.54 -23.20 -0.71
C LEU A 788 -12.34 -23.25 -1.66
N SER A 789 -11.13 -23.15 -1.11
CA SER A 789 -9.87 -23.42 -1.80
C SER A 789 -9.40 -24.83 -1.43
N PHE A 790 -9.18 -25.68 -2.44
CA PHE A 790 -8.75 -27.07 -2.28
C PHE A 790 -7.30 -27.26 -2.72
N ASN A 791 -6.52 -27.94 -1.88
CA ASN A 791 -5.21 -28.52 -2.18
C ASN A 791 -5.34 -30.05 -2.12
N SER A 792 -4.83 -30.79 -3.08
CA SER A 792 -4.95 -32.25 -3.10
C SER A 792 -3.70 -32.92 -3.68
N SER A 793 -3.21 -33.96 -3.01
CA SER A 793 -1.96 -34.65 -3.37
C SER A 793 -2.13 -36.17 -3.32
N PRO A 794 -1.59 -36.94 -4.29
CA PRO A 794 -1.63 -38.40 -4.27
C PRO A 794 -0.76 -38.97 -3.14
N VAL A 795 -1.26 -40.02 -2.49
CA VAL A 795 -0.47 -40.86 -1.59
C VAL A 795 0.07 -42.04 -2.40
N ARG A 796 1.39 -42.23 -2.35
CA ARG A 796 2.09 -43.26 -3.12
C ARG A 796 2.68 -44.33 -2.20
N ALA A 797 2.61 -45.58 -2.62
CA ALA A 797 3.36 -46.66 -2.00
C ALA A 797 4.85 -46.61 -2.42
N ALA A 798 5.69 -47.41 -1.75
CA ALA A 798 7.13 -47.48 -2.01
C ALA A 798 7.49 -47.93 -3.45
N ASP A 799 6.54 -48.55 -4.16
CA ASP A 799 6.65 -48.95 -5.57
C ASP A 799 6.20 -47.86 -6.56
N GLY A 800 5.81 -46.69 -6.06
CA GLY A 800 5.38 -45.53 -6.85
C GLY A 800 3.89 -45.51 -7.24
N ASN A 801 3.14 -46.58 -6.97
CA ASN A 801 1.72 -46.67 -7.28
C ASN A 801 0.90 -45.74 -6.38
N VAL A 802 -0.11 -45.06 -6.95
CA VAL A 802 -1.04 -44.22 -6.18
C VAL A 802 -1.98 -45.14 -5.39
N VAL A 803 -1.91 -45.07 -4.08
CA VAL A 803 -2.73 -45.87 -3.15
C VAL A 803 -3.86 -45.06 -2.50
N GLY A 804 -3.86 -43.74 -2.72
CA GLY A 804 -4.85 -42.82 -2.15
C GLY A 804 -4.58 -41.37 -2.50
N ALA A 805 -5.28 -40.44 -1.86
CA ALA A 805 -5.03 -39.00 -1.98
C ALA A 805 -5.31 -38.27 -0.66
N VAL A 806 -4.49 -37.27 -0.32
CA VAL A 806 -4.78 -36.32 0.76
C VAL A 806 -5.45 -35.10 0.14
N VAL A 807 -6.57 -34.67 0.71
CA VAL A 807 -7.33 -33.48 0.32
C VAL A 807 -7.38 -32.53 1.52
N VAL A 808 -6.87 -31.33 1.33
CA VAL A 808 -6.93 -30.22 2.30
C VAL A 808 -7.77 -29.12 1.69
N PHE A 809 -8.68 -28.51 2.44
CA PHE A 809 -9.45 -27.38 1.94
C PHE A 809 -9.69 -26.33 3.01
N ARG A 810 -9.82 -25.08 2.56
CA ARG A 810 -10.04 -23.90 3.40
C ARG A 810 -11.24 -23.09 2.90
N ASP A 811 -12.03 -22.55 3.82
CA ASP A 811 -13.08 -21.58 3.51
C ASP A 811 -12.48 -20.18 3.33
N ILE A 812 -12.63 -19.62 2.12
CA ILE A 812 -12.08 -18.31 1.72
C ILE A 812 -13.18 -17.31 1.37
N THR A 813 -14.42 -17.56 1.81
CA THR A 813 -15.59 -16.74 1.47
C THR A 813 -15.39 -15.27 1.85
N GLU A 814 -14.97 -14.99 3.10
CA GLU A 814 -14.73 -13.62 3.59
C GLU A 814 -13.62 -12.89 2.81
N GLN A 815 -12.58 -13.61 2.40
CA GLN A 815 -11.45 -13.04 1.67
C GLN A 815 -11.89 -12.53 0.28
N VAL A 816 -12.72 -13.32 -0.43
CA VAL A 816 -13.23 -12.95 -1.76
C VAL A 816 -14.18 -11.76 -1.69
N GLU A 817 -14.99 -11.64 -0.63
CA GLU A 817 -15.88 -10.49 -0.43
C GLU A 817 -15.11 -9.20 -0.12
N PHE A 818 -14.04 -9.29 0.67
CA PHE A 818 -13.19 -8.15 1.03
C PHE A 818 -12.44 -7.57 -0.19
N GLU A 819 -11.90 -8.44 -1.05
CA GLU A 819 -11.22 -8.02 -2.29
C GLU A 819 -12.15 -7.20 -3.20
N ARG A 820 -13.43 -7.59 -3.32
CA ARG A 820 -14.43 -6.86 -4.13
C ARG A 820 -14.75 -5.47 -3.59
N GLN A 821 -14.85 -5.32 -2.26
CA GLN A 821 -15.16 -4.02 -1.64
C GLN A 821 -14.02 -3.01 -1.82
N LYS A 822 -12.76 -3.47 -1.84
CA LYS A 822 -11.58 -2.63 -2.01
C LYS A 822 -11.55 -1.95 -3.38
N ASP A 823 -11.89 -2.67 -4.44
CA ASP A 823 -11.85 -2.17 -5.81
C ASP A 823 -12.96 -1.13 -6.08
N GLU A 824 -14.15 -1.34 -5.52
CA GLU A 824 -15.26 -0.37 -5.58
C GLU A 824 -14.91 0.96 -4.87
N LEU A 825 -14.16 0.89 -3.76
CA LEU A 825 -13.71 2.07 -3.02
C LEU A 825 -12.68 2.88 -3.82
N PHE A 826 -11.69 2.21 -4.42
CA PHE A 826 -10.62 2.85 -5.19
C PHE A 826 -11.14 3.64 -6.41
N GLU A 827 -12.08 3.08 -7.17
CA GLU A 827 -12.74 3.75 -8.32
C GLU A 827 -13.61 4.95 -7.90
N ARG A 828 -14.14 4.92 -6.68
CA ARG A 828 -14.90 6.05 -6.14
C ARG A 828 -13.96 7.19 -5.74
N GLU A 829 -12.86 6.88 -5.07
CA GLU A 829 -11.86 7.87 -4.64
C GLU A 829 -11.19 8.55 -5.84
N HIS A 830 -10.80 7.78 -6.86
CA HIS A 830 -10.14 8.32 -8.06
C HIS A 830 -11.02 9.34 -8.82
N ARG A 831 -12.33 9.07 -8.94
CA ARG A 831 -13.28 10.01 -9.57
C ARG A 831 -13.44 11.31 -8.79
N ILE A 832 -13.47 11.23 -7.46
CA ILE A 832 -13.60 12.43 -6.60
C ILE A 832 -12.35 13.31 -6.73
N ALA A 833 -11.16 12.70 -6.75
CA ALA A 833 -9.90 13.42 -6.91
C ALA A 833 -9.82 14.20 -8.24
N GLN A 834 -10.21 13.57 -9.36
CA GLN A 834 -10.23 14.25 -10.68
C GLN A 834 -11.19 15.44 -10.73
N MET A 835 -12.39 15.31 -10.15
CA MET A 835 -13.37 16.40 -10.11
C MET A 835 -12.86 17.59 -9.28
N LEU A 836 -12.21 17.32 -8.15
CA LEU A 836 -11.62 18.37 -7.31
C LEU A 836 -10.47 19.07 -8.03
N GLN A 837 -9.58 18.33 -8.70
CA GLN A 837 -8.47 18.91 -9.45
C GLN A 837 -8.94 19.91 -10.52
N GLN A 838 -9.98 19.56 -11.29
CA GLN A 838 -10.53 20.42 -12.34
C GLN A 838 -11.11 21.73 -11.78
N ALA A 839 -11.61 21.74 -10.53
CA ALA A 839 -12.12 22.95 -9.90
C ALA A 839 -11.00 23.90 -9.40
N LEU A 840 -9.80 23.36 -9.13
CA LEU A 840 -8.66 24.11 -8.60
C LEU A 840 -7.83 24.82 -9.67
N ILE A 841 -7.99 24.46 -10.93
CA ILE A 841 -7.31 25.10 -12.06
C ILE A 841 -8.31 26.06 -12.71
N PRO A 842 -7.91 27.29 -13.07
CA PRO A 842 -8.83 28.22 -13.72
C PRO A 842 -9.31 27.63 -15.05
N PRO A 843 -10.62 27.60 -15.32
CA PRO A 843 -11.17 26.99 -16.54
C PRO A 843 -10.80 27.75 -17.80
N GLN A 844 -10.49 29.06 -17.68
CA GLN A 844 -10.03 29.92 -18.75
C GLN A 844 -8.98 30.90 -18.23
N VAL A 845 -7.95 31.14 -19.05
CA VAL A 845 -6.98 32.23 -18.88
C VAL A 845 -7.01 33.13 -20.12
N PRO A 846 -6.68 34.43 -20.02
CA PRO A 846 -6.59 35.30 -21.18
C PRO A 846 -5.57 34.76 -22.19
N ALA A 847 -5.94 34.68 -23.48
CA ALA A 847 -5.01 34.26 -24.53
C ALA A 847 -4.00 35.37 -24.90
N GLU A 848 -4.44 36.62 -24.83
CA GLU A 848 -3.63 37.81 -25.11
C GLU A 848 -4.13 39.00 -24.29
N VAL A 849 -3.21 39.78 -23.69
CA VAL A 849 -3.51 41.03 -22.97
C VAL A 849 -2.46 42.08 -23.33
N GLY A 850 -2.86 43.18 -23.96
CA GLY A 850 -1.98 44.31 -24.28
C GLY A 850 -0.70 43.93 -25.05
N GLY A 851 -0.79 42.99 -26.01
CA GLY A 851 0.34 42.49 -26.79
C GLY A 851 1.14 41.34 -26.14
N PHE A 852 0.78 40.93 -24.93
CA PHE A 852 1.33 39.75 -24.26
C PHE A 852 0.48 38.53 -24.55
N ARG A 853 1.03 37.53 -25.25
CA ARG A 853 0.40 36.23 -25.45
C ARG A 853 0.74 35.27 -24.32
N ILE A 854 -0.24 34.47 -23.91
CA ILE A 854 -0.15 33.60 -22.75
C ILE A 854 -0.40 32.15 -23.18
N GLY A 855 0.36 31.22 -22.60
CA GLY A 855 0.16 29.78 -22.74
C GLY A 855 0.28 29.10 -21.39
N VAL A 856 -0.66 28.23 -21.05
CA VAL A 856 -0.67 27.50 -19.78
C VAL A 856 -0.89 26.01 -20.00
N ARG A 857 -0.27 25.16 -19.19
CA ARG A 857 -0.49 23.71 -19.16
C ARG A 857 -0.43 23.18 -17.74
N TYR A 858 -1.21 22.13 -17.50
CA TYR A 858 -1.20 21.35 -16.26
C TYR A 858 -1.28 19.87 -16.58
N GLN A 859 -0.58 19.04 -15.80
CA GLN A 859 -0.65 17.59 -15.88
C GLN A 859 -0.66 16.97 -14.48
N PRO A 860 -1.70 16.18 -14.12
CA PRO A 860 -1.74 15.46 -12.84
C PRO A 860 -0.86 14.21 -12.83
N ALA A 861 -0.32 13.83 -11.67
CA ALA A 861 0.36 12.56 -11.47
C ALA A 861 -0.66 11.39 -11.35
N LEU A 862 -0.73 10.52 -12.37
CA LEU A 862 -1.81 9.53 -12.55
C LEU A 862 -1.80 8.30 -11.60
N ARG A 863 -0.95 8.24 -10.57
CA ARG A 863 -0.72 6.99 -9.81
C ARG A 863 -1.44 6.89 -8.46
N GLU A 864 -1.89 8.00 -7.91
CA GLU A 864 -2.51 8.05 -6.58
C GLU A 864 -3.92 8.66 -6.73
N ALA A 865 -4.92 8.14 -6.03
CA ALA A 865 -6.29 8.67 -6.04
C ALA A 865 -6.38 9.99 -5.23
N GLU A 866 -5.45 10.91 -5.47
CA GLU A 866 -5.24 12.12 -4.70
C GLU A 866 -5.22 13.35 -5.62
N VAL A 867 -5.55 14.51 -5.05
CA VAL A 867 -5.56 15.81 -5.73
C VAL A 867 -4.15 16.39 -5.64
N GLY A 868 -3.62 16.91 -6.76
CA GLY A 868 -2.29 17.51 -6.86
C GLY A 868 -2.20 18.88 -6.18
N GLY A 869 -0.98 19.28 -5.84
CA GLY A 869 -0.66 20.53 -5.15
C GLY A 869 -0.39 21.71 -6.09
N ASP A 870 -0.07 21.44 -7.36
CA ASP A 870 0.32 22.46 -8.32
C ASP A 870 -0.87 23.27 -8.85
N PHE A 871 -0.67 24.57 -8.99
CA PHE A 871 -1.69 25.48 -9.52
C PHE A 871 -1.11 26.69 -10.22
N TYR A 872 -1.95 27.35 -11.02
CA TYR A 872 -1.65 28.63 -11.62
C TYR A 872 -2.90 29.51 -11.71
N ASP A 873 -2.70 30.81 -11.90
CA ASP A 873 -3.75 31.75 -12.27
C ASP A 873 -3.16 32.91 -13.10
N VAL A 874 -3.87 33.32 -14.14
CA VAL A 874 -3.46 34.45 -15.00
C VAL A 874 -4.69 35.30 -15.28
N PHE A 875 -4.63 36.58 -14.93
CA PHE A 875 -5.80 37.46 -14.99
C PHE A 875 -5.45 38.94 -15.14
N GLU A 876 -6.39 39.71 -15.64
CA GLU A 876 -6.25 41.16 -15.82
C GLU A 876 -6.72 41.92 -14.58
N LEU A 877 -5.93 42.92 -14.14
CA LEU A 877 -6.23 43.78 -12.98
C LEU A 877 -6.86 45.12 -13.36
N GLY A 878 -6.99 45.40 -14.66
CA GLY A 878 -7.40 46.69 -15.22
C GLY A 878 -6.26 47.72 -15.24
N ASN A 879 -6.43 48.79 -16.04
CA ASN A 879 -5.38 49.77 -16.36
C ASN A 879 -4.15 49.15 -17.03
N ASP A 880 -4.35 48.30 -18.04
CA ASP A 880 -3.25 47.71 -18.82
C ASP A 880 -2.26 46.93 -17.92
N ARG A 881 -2.78 46.12 -16.99
CA ARG A 881 -1.97 45.29 -16.07
C ARG A 881 -2.38 43.83 -16.07
N LEU A 882 -1.41 42.96 -16.31
CA LEU A 882 -1.54 41.50 -16.33
C LEU A 882 -0.91 40.90 -15.06
N ALA A 883 -1.68 40.10 -14.32
CA ALA A 883 -1.19 39.34 -13.17
C ALA A 883 -0.92 37.89 -13.55
N VAL A 884 0.20 37.34 -13.06
CA VAL A 884 0.64 35.96 -13.30
C VAL A 884 0.98 35.31 -11.95
N LEU A 885 0.33 34.20 -11.64
CA LEU A 885 0.49 33.41 -10.43
C LEU A 885 0.75 31.95 -10.81
N ILE A 886 1.71 31.33 -10.15
CA ILE A 886 1.95 29.89 -10.18
C ILE A 886 2.51 29.46 -8.83
N GLY A 887 2.15 28.27 -8.37
CA GLY A 887 2.55 27.79 -7.07
C GLY A 887 2.34 26.29 -6.89
N ASP A 888 2.86 25.80 -5.79
CA ASP A 888 2.76 24.41 -5.33
C ASP A 888 2.46 24.38 -3.82
N VAL A 889 1.69 23.38 -3.38
CA VAL A 889 1.40 23.09 -1.99
C VAL A 889 2.04 21.77 -1.60
N ALA A 890 2.86 21.79 -0.57
CA ALA A 890 3.43 20.57 -0.03
C ALA A 890 2.33 19.60 0.46
N GLY A 891 2.36 18.39 -0.08
CA GLY A 891 1.40 17.32 0.19
C GLY A 891 0.35 17.15 -0.91
N LYS A 892 -0.43 16.08 -0.83
CA LYS A 892 -1.47 15.73 -1.80
C LYS A 892 -2.83 15.53 -1.13
N GLY A 893 -3.90 15.47 -1.91
CA GLY A 893 -5.25 15.18 -1.45
C GLY A 893 -6.06 16.42 -1.06
N LEU A 894 -7.14 16.20 -0.30
CA LEU A 894 -8.15 17.24 -0.03
C LEU A 894 -7.60 18.45 0.75
N ALA A 895 -6.66 18.24 1.67
CA ALA A 895 -6.06 19.32 2.44
C ALA A 895 -5.22 20.26 1.56
N ALA A 896 -4.40 19.70 0.66
CA ALA A 896 -3.63 20.47 -0.32
C ALA A 896 -4.58 21.23 -1.26
N ALA A 897 -5.63 20.56 -1.76
CA ALA A 897 -6.68 21.17 -2.59
C ALA A 897 -7.34 22.40 -1.95
N MET A 898 -7.74 22.31 -0.68
CA MET A 898 -8.33 23.44 0.04
C MET A 898 -7.35 24.61 0.17
N ARG A 899 -6.08 24.32 0.42
CA ARG A 899 -5.02 25.32 0.50
C ARG A 899 -4.76 26.03 -0.82
N VAL A 900 -4.68 25.28 -1.92
CA VAL A 900 -4.57 25.82 -3.28
C VAL A 900 -5.73 26.79 -3.54
N ALA A 901 -6.97 26.36 -3.23
CA ALA A 901 -8.15 27.19 -3.42
C ALA A 901 -8.06 28.48 -2.58
N ALA A 902 -7.73 28.37 -1.29
CA ALA A 902 -7.60 29.52 -0.40
C ALA A 902 -6.53 30.51 -0.89
N ALA A 903 -5.35 30.01 -1.24
CA ALA A 903 -4.23 30.83 -1.68
C ALA A 903 -4.52 31.56 -3.00
N ARG A 904 -5.03 30.84 -4.00
CA ARG A 904 -5.39 31.43 -5.30
C ARG A 904 -6.44 32.53 -5.13
N HIS A 905 -7.49 32.28 -4.34
CA HIS A 905 -8.54 33.28 -4.11
C HIS A 905 -8.03 34.48 -3.30
N ALA A 906 -7.19 34.26 -2.27
CA ALA A 906 -6.63 35.33 -1.46
C ALA A 906 -5.72 36.24 -2.31
N ILE A 907 -4.74 35.65 -3.02
CA ILE A 907 -3.81 36.39 -3.88
C ILE A 907 -4.57 37.17 -4.95
N ARG A 908 -5.53 36.53 -5.64
CA ARG A 908 -6.35 37.19 -6.65
C ARG A 908 -7.14 38.37 -6.07
N SER A 909 -7.79 38.18 -4.91
CA SER A 909 -8.61 39.21 -4.28
C SER A 909 -7.77 40.41 -3.82
N TYR A 910 -6.62 40.17 -3.19
CA TYR A 910 -5.74 41.24 -2.73
C TYR A 910 -5.09 41.98 -3.90
N ALA A 911 -4.77 41.30 -5.00
CA ALA A 911 -4.21 41.94 -6.19
C ALA A 911 -5.15 42.98 -6.82
N PHE A 912 -6.47 42.78 -6.74
CA PHE A 912 -7.46 43.78 -7.19
C PHE A 912 -7.53 45.02 -6.28
N ILE A 913 -7.14 44.89 -5.01
CA ILE A 913 -7.14 46.00 -4.05
C ILE A 913 -5.84 46.79 -4.16
N ASP A 914 -4.71 46.08 -4.12
CA ASP A 914 -3.37 46.66 -4.26
C ASP A 914 -2.49 45.68 -5.04
N PRO A 915 -2.11 46.02 -6.28
CA PRO A 915 -1.42 45.10 -7.18
C PRO A 915 0.08 44.99 -6.91
N ARG A 916 0.61 45.57 -5.81
CA ARG A 916 2.03 45.43 -5.46
C ARG A 916 2.34 44.00 -5.04
N PRO A 917 3.18 43.24 -5.77
CA PRO A 917 3.33 41.79 -5.55
C PRO A 917 3.72 41.42 -4.12
N ALA A 918 4.66 42.16 -3.53
CA ALA A 918 5.09 41.96 -2.14
C ALA A 918 3.96 42.15 -1.12
N HIS A 919 3.10 43.15 -1.32
CA HIS A 919 1.99 43.41 -0.43
C HIS A 919 0.91 42.33 -0.56
N VAL A 920 0.60 41.92 -1.79
CA VAL A 920 -0.36 40.83 -2.07
C VAL A 920 0.05 39.54 -1.37
N LEU A 921 1.31 39.10 -1.51
CA LEU A 921 1.77 37.87 -0.86
C LEU A 921 1.82 38.00 0.67
N THR A 922 2.11 39.19 1.21
CA THR A 922 2.07 39.42 2.66
C THR A 922 0.64 39.22 3.21
N LEU A 923 -0.37 39.82 2.57
CA LEU A 923 -1.78 39.66 2.98
C LEU A 923 -2.30 38.23 2.77
N ALA A 924 -1.89 37.59 1.66
CA ALA A 924 -2.24 36.20 1.40
C ALA A 924 -1.61 35.27 2.46
N ASN A 925 -0.36 35.51 2.85
CA ASN A 925 0.31 34.77 3.92
C ASN A 925 -0.41 34.91 5.26
N GLU A 926 -0.79 36.12 5.65
CA GLU A 926 -1.57 36.36 6.88
C GLU A 926 -2.92 35.63 6.85
N ALA A 927 -3.60 35.61 5.70
CA ALA A 927 -4.87 34.90 5.54
C ALA A 927 -4.68 33.38 5.64
N LEU A 928 -3.63 32.84 5.00
CA LEU A 928 -3.31 31.41 5.03
C LEU A 928 -2.85 30.93 6.40
N CYS A 929 -2.12 31.74 7.17
CA CYS A 929 -1.71 31.40 8.54
C CYS A 929 -2.88 31.44 9.55
N LYS A 930 -3.98 32.12 9.24
CA LYS A 930 -5.21 32.11 10.05
C LYS A 930 -6.09 30.90 9.75
N ASP A 931 -5.95 30.31 8.57
CA ASP A 931 -6.63 29.08 8.19
C ASP A 931 -5.96 27.87 8.89
N ASN A 932 -6.73 27.20 9.74
CA ASN A 932 -6.23 26.15 10.64
C ASN A 932 -6.41 24.73 10.06
N THR A 933 -6.68 24.63 8.76
CA THR A 933 -6.99 23.38 8.05
C THR A 933 -5.82 22.39 8.03
N ASP A 934 -4.57 22.86 8.00
CA ASP A 934 -3.36 22.05 8.22
C ASP A 934 -2.17 22.94 8.66
N PRO A 935 -1.81 23.03 9.94
CA PRO A 935 -0.74 23.93 10.40
C PRO A 935 0.69 23.57 9.95
N HIS A 936 0.90 22.48 9.18
CA HIS A 936 2.23 22.01 8.77
C HIS A 936 2.51 22.04 7.27
N SER A 937 1.51 22.18 6.40
CA SER A 937 1.74 22.26 4.96
C SER A 937 2.19 23.67 4.52
N MET A 938 3.24 23.70 3.70
CA MET A 938 3.86 24.92 3.17
C MET A 938 3.41 25.13 1.72
N LEU A 939 3.28 26.39 1.30
CA LEU A 939 2.91 26.73 -0.07
C LEU A 939 4.00 27.58 -0.70
N THR A 940 4.52 27.17 -1.85
CA THR A 940 5.42 27.98 -2.66
C THR A 940 4.64 28.72 -3.74
N ALA A 941 4.96 29.99 -3.99
CA ALA A 941 4.29 30.75 -5.04
C ALA A 941 5.20 31.79 -5.68
N PHE A 942 5.09 31.95 -7.00
CA PHE A 942 5.60 33.09 -7.74
C PHE A 942 4.43 33.99 -8.17
N PHE A 943 4.56 35.29 -7.92
CA PHE A 943 3.54 36.27 -8.31
C PHE A 943 4.17 37.48 -9.00
N ALA A 944 3.65 37.82 -10.18
CA ALA A 944 4.10 38.95 -10.97
C ALA A 944 2.94 39.80 -11.49
N VAL A 945 3.18 41.11 -11.61
CA VAL A 945 2.29 42.07 -12.26
C VAL A 945 3.06 42.80 -13.34
N ILE A 946 2.59 42.68 -14.58
CA ILE A 946 3.16 43.25 -15.79
C ILE A 946 2.30 44.42 -16.25
N ASP A 947 2.91 45.60 -16.36
CA ASP A 947 2.32 46.76 -17.05
C ASP A 947 2.44 46.52 -18.56
N THR A 948 1.31 46.26 -19.21
CA THR A 948 1.27 45.84 -20.61
C THR A 948 1.58 46.97 -21.59
N ALA A 949 1.47 48.22 -21.16
CA ALA A 949 1.82 49.39 -21.98
C ALA A 949 3.34 49.61 -22.05
N THR A 950 4.05 49.36 -20.95
CA THR A 950 5.49 49.64 -20.82
C THR A 950 6.37 48.40 -20.86
N GLY A 951 5.78 47.21 -20.67
CA GLY A 951 6.50 45.95 -20.49
C GLY A 951 7.23 45.82 -19.15
N LYS A 952 7.02 46.76 -18.21
CA LYS A 952 7.62 46.68 -16.87
C LYS A 952 6.89 45.64 -16.04
N MET A 953 7.66 44.72 -15.45
CA MET A 953 7.15 43.69 -14.55
C MET A 953 7.68 43.93 -13.15
N ALA A 954 6.79 43.97 -12.16
CA ALA A 954 7.12 43.80 -10.76
C ALA A 954 6.80 42.36 -10.35
N TYR A 955 7.65 41.72 -9.58
CA TYR A 955 7.44 40.33 -9.16
C TYR A 955 7.99 40.05 -7.76
N THR A 956 7.53 38.95 -7.19
CA THR A 956 8.01 38.41 -5.91
C THR A 956 7.91 36.88 -5.94
N SER A 957 8.65 36.21 -5.06
CA SER A 957 8.61 34.75 -4.90
C SER A 957 8.54 34.40 -3.41
N ALA A 958 7.72 33.43 -3.08
CA ALA A 958 7.60 32.78 -1.78
C ALA A 958 8.17 31.36 -1.85
N GLY A 959 9.47 31.24 -2.14
CA GLY A 959 10.16 29.95 -2.18
C GLY A 959 9.92 29.11 -3.44
N HIS A 960 9.24 29.66 -4.45
CA HIS A 960 8.97 28.99 -5.71
C HIS A 960 10.23 28.97 -6.60
N GLU A 961 10.30 27.96 -7.49
CA GLU A 961 11.38 27.83 -8.47
C GLU A 961 11.53 29.12 -9.30
N PRO A 962 12.75 29.65 -9.50
CA PRO A 962 12.95 30.89 -10.24
C PRO A 962 12.48 30.81 -11.69
N PRO A 963 11.68 31.77 -12.17
CA PRO A 963 11.32 31.86 -13.58
C PRO A 963 12.52 32.09 -14.50
N LEU A 964 12.39 31.66 -15.75
CA LEU A 964 13.34 31.94 -16.82
C LEU A 964 12.79 33.05 -17.74
N LEU A 965 13.55 34.13 -17.88
CA LEU A 965 13.30 35.19 -18.86
C LEU A 965 14.19 34.97 -20.08
N CYS A 966 13.59 34.49 -21.16
CA CYS A 966 14.25 34.27 -22.44
C CYS A 966 14.18 35.54 -23.28
N HIS A 967 15.29 36.21 -23.48
CA HIS A 967 15.36 37.42 -24.29
C HIS A 967 15.31 37.11 -25.79
N ALA A 968 14.81 38.07 -26.57
CA ALA A 968 14.85 38.00 -28.04
C ALA A 968 16.26 37.81 -28.62
N SER A 969 17.31 38.16 -27.87
CA SER A 969 18.72 37.95 -28.23
C SER A 969 19.17 36.49 -28.11
N GLY A 970 18.35 35.60 -27.52
CA GLY A 970 18.71 34.23 -27.17
C GLY A 970 19.42 34.10 -25.82
N VAL A 971 19.58 35.19 -25.06
CA VAL A 971 20.08 35.14 -23.67
C VAL A 971 18.94 34.74 -22.74
N ILE A 972 19.19 33.82 -21.81
CA ILE A 972 18.20 33.38 -20.82
C ILE A 972 18.68 33.83 -19.43
N ASP A 973 17.91 34.69 -18.78
CA ASP A 973 18.16 35.18 -17.43
C ASP A 973 17.25 34.46 -16.42
N GLU A 974 17.81 34.09 -15.29
CA GLU A 974 17.06 33.50 -14.18
C GLU A 974 16.61 34.61 -13.21
N LEU A 975 15.30 34.70 -12.98
CA LEU A 975 14.71 35.68 -12.06
C LEU A 975 14.78 35.18 -10.61
N TRP A 976 16.00 35.01 -10.10
CA TRP A 976 16.23 34.52 -8.75
C TRP A 976 15.78 35.54 -7.71
N PHE A 977 14.87 35.12 -6.82
CA PHE A 977 14.39 35.95 -5.72
C PHE A 977 14.04 35.07 -4.52
N ALA A 978 14.69 35.30 -3.38
CA ALA A 978 14.46 34.54 -2.17
C ALA A 978 13.24 35.07 -1.39
N GLY A 979 12.35 34.17 -0.98
CA GLY A 979 11.27 34.44 -0.04
C GLY A 979 10.85 33.18 0.70
N MET A 980 10.24 33.35 1.86
CA MET A 980 9.78 32.24 2.69
C MET A 980 8.45 31.68 2.13
N PRO A 981 8.23 30.35 2.11
CA PRO A 981 6.94 29.79 1.70
C PRO A 981 5.77 30.39 2.49
N LEU A 982 4.62 30.54 1.83
CA LEU A 982 3.39 31.04 2.42
C LEU A 982 2.82 30.02 3.42
N GLY A 983 2.11 30.52 4.44
CA GLY A 983 1.44 29.71 5.45
C GLY A 983 2.33 29.26 6.60
N VAL A 984 3.64 29.55 6.57
CA VAL A 984 4.60 29.09 7.60
C VAL A 984 4.67 30.04 8.80
N GLU A 985 4.77 31.36 8.56
CA GLU A 985 4.87 32.36 9.63
C GLU A 985 4.11 33.63 9.25
N ALA A 986 3.09 34.00 10.04
CA ALA A 986 2.21 35.14 9.72
C ALA A 986 2.95 36.49 9.68
N SER A 987 4.07 36.63 10.40
CA SER A 987 4.89 37.86 10.43
C SER A 987 5.88 37.98 9.28
N SER A 988 5.96 37.00 8.36
CA SER A 988 6.83 37.08 7.19
C SER A 988 6.39 38.22 6.27
N THR A 989 7.37 38.99 5.80
CA THR A 989 7.15 40.06 4.82
C THR A 989 7.89 39.73 3.53
N TYR A 990 7.29 40.07 2.41
CA TYR A 990 7.83 39.81 1.09
C TYR A 990 8.45 41.08 0.51
N SER A 991 9.50 40.90 -0.29
CA SER A 991 10.15 41.98 -1.04
C SER A 991 9.78 41.87 -2.52
N GLU A 992 9.91 42.97 -3.26
CA GLU A 992 9.62 43.01 -4.70
C GLU A 992 10.90 43.24 -5.51
N ALA A 993 10.98 42.60 -6.67
CA ALA A 993 11.94 42.87 -7.72
C ALA A 993 11.24 43.36 -8.99
N ALA A 994 12.02 43.92 -9.92
CA ALA A 994 11.51 44.38 -11.19
C ALA A 994 12.33 43.86 -12.36
N ALA A 995 11.66 43.56 -13.46
CA ALA A 995 12.26 43.28 -14.77
C ALA A 995 11.52 44.08 -15.85
N THR A 996 12.06 44.16 -17.05
CA THR A 996 11.39 44.79 -18.20
C THR A 996 11.45 43.84 -19.37
N LEU A 997 10.28 43.48 -19.91
CA LEU A 997 10.16 42.63 -21.09
C LEU A 997 10.14 43.52 -22.32
N VAL A 998 10.99 43.20 -23.30
CA VAL A 998 10.98 43.84 -24.62
C VAL A 998 10.32 42.93 -25.66
N PRO A 999 9.86 43.47 -26.81
CA PRO A 999 9.25 42.64 -27.85
C PRO A 999 10.14 41.46 -28.26
N GLY A 1000 9.57 40.25 -28.23
CA GLY A 1000 10.25 38.98 -28.45
C GLY A 1000 10.66 38.25 -27.16
N ASP A 1001 10.69 38.92 -26.01
CA ASP A 1001 11.00 38.28 -24.74
C ASP A 1001 9.88 37.31 -24.31
N THR A 1002 10.28 36.18 -23.72
CA THR A 1002 9.40 35.12 -23.23
C THR A 1002 9.72 34.79 -21.79
N LEU A 1003 8.78 35.00 -20.88
CA LEU A 1003 8.82 34.55 -19.50
C LEU A 1003 8.27 33.12 -19.40
N VAL A 1004 9.03 32.20 -18.81
CA VAL A 1004 8.66 30.80 -18.59
C VAL A 1004 8.71 30.52 -17.10
N ILE A 1005 7.61 30.02 -16.54
CA ILE A 1005 7.45 29.71 -15.12
C ILE A 1005 6.91 28.29 -15.00
N VAL A 1006 7.54 27.48 -14.16
CA VAL A 1006 7.21 26.06 -13.98
C VAL A 1006 7.21 25.70 -12.51
N THR A 1007 6.42 24.71 -12.13
CA THR A 1007 6.54 24.02 -10.84
C THR A 1007 7.63 22.95 -10.88
N ASP A 1008 7.95 22.39 -9.72
CA ASP A 1008 9.03 21.42 -9.55
C ASP A 1008 8.77 20.08 -10.24
N GLY A 1009 7.53 19.70 -10.51
CA GLY A 1009 7.21 18.51 -11.32
C GLY A 1009 7.85 18.48 -12.72
N ILE A 1010 8.22 19.65 -13.27
CA ILE A 1010 9.02 19.74 -14.50
C ILE A 1010 10.52 19.55 -14.22
N THR A 1011 11.07 20.25 -13.23
CA THR A 1011 12.52 20.23 -12.95
C THR A 1011 12.96 18.91 -12.32
N GLU A 1012 12.07 18.26 -11.57
CA GLU A 1012 12.25 16.98 -10.90
C GLU A 1012 11.91 15.76 -11.75
N ALA A 1013 11.53 15.93 -13.02
CA ALA A 1013 11.25 14.82 -13.92
C ALA A 1013 12.48 13.90 -14.05
N ARG A 1014 12.33 12.60 -13.73
CA ARG A 1014 13.44 11.61 -13.72
C ARG A 1014 13.28 10.54 -14.79
N ALA A 1015 14.28 10.40 -15.67
CA ALA A 1015 14.47 9.19 -16.48
C ALA A 1015 14.88 8.02 -15.58
N THR A 1016 14.73 6.76 -16.01
CA THR A 1016 15.23 5.57 -15.28
C THR A 1016 16.74 5.67 -15.00
N GLY A 1017 17.12 6.28 -13.87
CA GLY A 1017 18.48 6.69 -13.48
C GLY A 1017 18.48 7.90 -12.53
N PRO A 1018 19.64 8.38 -12.03
CA PRO A 1018 19.72 9.50 -11.07
C PRO A 1018 19.69 10.90 -11.72
N VAL A 1019 19.47 10.99 -13.04
CA VAL A 1019 19.58 12.26 -13.79
C VAL A 1019 18.21 12.92 -13.90
N LEU A 1020 18.06 14.04 -13.19
CA LEU A 1020 16.89 14.92 -13.26
C LEU A 1020 16.87 15.66 -14.61
N PHE A 1021 15.69 16.11 -15.05
CA PHE A 1021 15.57 16.98 -16.22
C PHE A 1021 16.30 18.31 -15.96
N GLU A 1022 16.23 18.81 -14.72
CA GLU A 1022 16.92 20.00 -14.19
C GLU A 1022 16.68 21.28 -15.02
N LYS A 1023 17.17 22.40 -14.52
CA LYS A 1023 17.19 23.68 -15.26
C LYS A 1023 17.94 23.56 -16.59
N LYS A 1024 18.93 22.67 -16.67
CA LYS A 1024 19.73 22.46 -17.88
C LYS A 1024 18.88 21.92 -19.04
N GLY A 1025 17.98 20.96 -18.77
CA GLY A 1025 17.06 20.44 -19.79
C GLY A 1025 16.07 21.50 -20.29
N MET A 1026 15.58 22.35 -19.39
CA MET A 1026 14.72 23.49 -19.76
C MET A 1026 15.46 24.50 -20.64
N ILE A 1027 16.66 24.91 -20.24
CA ILE A 1027 17.48 25.87 -21.00
C ILE A 1027 17.85 25.30 -22.37
N GLU A 1028 18.19 24.01 -22.44
CA GLU A 1028 18.49 23.32 -23.71
C GLU A 1028 17.27 23.33 -24.64
N PHE A 1029 16.08 22.95 -24.13
CA PHE A 1029 14.82 23.01 -24.88
C PHE A 1029 14.52 24.42 -25.38
N LEU A 1030 14.56 25.42 -24.49
CA LEU A 1030 14.27 26.81 -24.83
C LEU A 1030 15.31 27.41 -25.79
N SER A 1031 16.52 26.88 -25.84
CA SER A 1031 17.58 27.33 -26.76
C SER A 1031 17.54 26.66 -28.14
N THR A 1032 16.93 25.48 -28.27
CA THR A 1032 17.01 24.65 -29.48
C THR A 1032 15.66 24.42 -30.16
N ASP A 1033 14.58 24.25 -29.39
CA ASP A 1033 13.26 23.80 -29.84
C ASP A 1033 12.11 24.71 -29.35
N ALA A 1034 12.40 25.96 -28.99
CA ALA A 1034 11.38 26.92 -28.57
C ALA A 1034 10.36 27.16 -29.70
N ALA A 1035 9.11 26.73 -29.46
CA ALA A 1035 8.05 26.81 -30.45
C ALA A 1035 7.52 28.24 -30.71
N ASP A 1036 6.87 28.41 -31.87
CA ASP A 1036 6.41 29.70 -32.42
C ASP A 1036 5.38 30.42 -31.54
N SER A 1037 4.69 29.73 -30.63
CA SER A 1037 3.68 30.34 -29.72
C SER A 1037 3.89 29.96 -28.25
N PRO A 1038 3.44 30.79 -27.28
CA PRO A 1038 3.50 30.48 -25.85
C PRO A 1038 2.80 29.16 -25.47
N SER A 1039 1.65 28.85 -26.07
CA SER A 1039 0.93 27.60 -25.81
C SER A 1039 1.69 26.37 -26.30
N SER A 1040 2.36 26.46 -27.45
CA SER A 1040 3.23 25.39 -27.94
C SER A 1040 4.51 25.26 -27.12
N THR A 1041 5.07 26.36 -26.62
CA THR A 1041 6.22 26.31 -25.70
C THR A 1041 5.83 25.63 -24.38
N ALA A 1042 4.68 25.98 -23.80
CA ALA A 1042 4.19 25.35 -22.58
C ALA A 1042 3.94 23.83 -22.75
N SER A 1043 3.31 23.45 -23.87
CA SER A 1043 3.08 22.03 -24.19
C SER A 1043 4.38 21.29 -24.46
N GLY A 1044 5.25 21.84 -25.30
CA GLY A 1044 6.51 21.21 -25.68
C GLY A 1044 7.47 21.03 -24.51
N LEU A 1045 7.48 21.95 -23.54
CA LEU A 1045 8.29 21.83 -22.34
C LEU A 1045 7.77 20.70 -21.42
N LEU A 1046 6.45 20.63 -21.23
CA LEU A 1046 5.81 19.56 -20.47
C LEU A 1046 6.01 18.18 -21.14
N ASP A 1047 5.89 18.13 -22.47
CA ASP A 1047 6.15 16.93 -23.27
C ASP A 1047 7.62 16.51 -23.18
N ALA A 1048 8.56 17.46 -23.21
CA ALA A 1048 9.99 17.19 -23.06
C ALA A 1048 10.31 16.59 -21.68
N ALA A 1049 9.74 17.16 -20.60
CA ALA A 1049 9.88 16.63 -19.24
C ALA A 1049 9.24 15.24 -19.11
N THR A 1050 8.02 15.04 -19.63
CA THR A 1050 7.32 13.75 -19.62
C THR A 1050 8.08 12.68 -20.41
N LYS A 1051 8.63 13.06 -21.56
CA LYS A 1051 9.47 12.18 -22.39
C LYS A 1051 10.75 11.80 -21.66
N HIS A 1052 11.41 12.75 -21.00
CA HIS A 1052 12.56 12.48 -20.13
C HIS A 1052 12.19 11.51 -19.01
N ALA A 1053 11.02 11.67 -18.39
CA ALA A 1053 10.54 10.80 -17.32
C ALA A 1053 10.11 9.38 -17.74
N GLY A 1054 10.26 9.00 -19.01
CA GLY A 1054 9.85 7.67 -19.50
C GLY A 1054 8.34 7.54 -19.70
N GLY A 1055 7.64 8.66 -19.93
CA GLY A 1055 6.24 8.73 -20.37
C GLY A 1055 5.24 9.14 -19.29
N HIS A 1056 5.64 9.24 -18.02
CA HIS A 1056 4.78 9.73 -16.94
C HIS A 1056 5.62 10.49 -15.91
N LEU A 1057 5.14 11.65 -15.47
CA LEU A 1057 5.76 12.44 -14.41
C LEU A 1057 5.55 11.77 -13.04
N GLN A 1058 6.49 11.98 -12.13
CA GLN A 1058 6.41 11.50 -10.74
C GLN A 1058 5.52 12.39 -9.87
N ASP A 1059 5.46 13.67 -10.19
CA ASP A 1059 4.59 14.65 -9.54
C ASP A 1059 3.69 15.37 -10.55
N ASP A 1060 2.69 16.11 -10.06
CA ASP A 1060 1.96 17.02 -10.94
C ASP A 1060 2.84 18.18 -11.41
N ALA A 1061 2.45 18.79 -12.53
CA ALA A 1061 3.26 19.82 -13.17
C ALA A 1061 2.38 20.91 -13.75
N ALA A 1062 2.72 22.17 -13.47
CA ALA A 1062 2.15 23.36 -14.07
C ALA A 1062 3.22 24.16 -14.84
N VAL A 1063 2.82 24.70 -16.00
CA VAL A 1063 3.68 25.52 -16.85
C VAL A 1063 2.90 26.75 -17.29
N VAL A 1064 3.48 27.94 -17.08
CA VAL A 1064 2.95 29.23 -17.55
C VAL A 1064 4.00 29.93 -18.40
N VAL A 1065 3.62 30.34 -19.61
CA VAL A 1065 4.47 31.03 -20.58
C VAL A 1065 3.82 32.35 -20.99
N VAL A 1066 4.55 33.45 -20.90
CA VAL A 1066 4.09 34.80 -21.28
C VAL A 1066 5.09 35.42 -22.24
N ARG A 1067 4.67 35.81 -23.44
CA ARG A 1067 5.54 36.39 -24.49
C ARG A 1067 5.01 37.73 -24.96
N LEU A 1068 5.88 38.73 -25.06
CA LEU A 1068 5.53 40.02 -25.67
C LEU A 1068 5.72 39.95 -27.20
N GLU A 1069 4.65 40.07 -27.98
CA GLU A 1069 4.73 40.16 -29.44
C GLU A 1069 4.82 41.63 -29.92
N CYS A 1070 5.44 41.89 -31.07
CA CYS A 1070 5.79 43.23 -31.54
C CYS A 1070 4.63 44.25 -31.58
N GLY A 1071 4.72 45.24 -30.67
CA GLY A 1071 4.39 46.67 -30.82
C GLY A 1071 2.98 47.09 -31.26
N THR A 1072 2.19 47.63 -30.34
CA THR A 1072 1.04 48.49 -30.69
C THR A 1072 1.52 49.71 -31.51
N PRO A 1073 0.73 50.17 -32.50
CA PRO A 1073 1.11 51.29 -33.35
C PRO A 1073 1.22 52.56 -32.51
N THR A 1074 2.32 53.27 -32.68
CA THR A 1074 2.52 54.62 -32.17
C THR A 1074 1.46 55.55 -32.77
N THR A 1075 0.64 56.16 -31.92
CA THR A 1075 0.14 57.54 -32.10
C THR A 1075 -0.09 58.19 -30.75
#